data_AF-A0A2E8CMF9-F1
#
_entry.id   AF-A0A2E8CMF9-F1
#
_cell.length_a   1.000
_cell.length_b   1.000
_cell.length_c   1.000
_cell.angle_alpha   90.00
_cell.angle_beta   90.00
_cell.angle_gamma   90.00
#
_symmetry.space_group_name_H-M   'P 1'
#
loop_
_entity.id
_entity.type
_entity.pdbx_description
1 polymer ?
#
loop_
_entity_poly.entity_id
_entity_poly.type
_entity_poly.pdbx_seq_one_letter_code
_entity_poly.pdbx_strand_id
1 'polypeptide(L)'
;MTIKAPPTISRFLFCALLLSWLPAVLQSEPVLTSWLTEKSGQYARIYETLEDQSNQNAVTTWNRGAGVQALPTYAGVHEISYTATNIFIRSTGLGFHVMGPWYRNEEKTDLFVNYPANRAVTYRIPRTPTTPPNPKVATGLGAIGYFVDGIAMFDSRDAFSYSYDNGSDARPGSGFAGDGVWNRDAYTNESVTFDPANAHQAQSNHHYHANPPGLRRLLGDSVDYDDASNTYTENFNGRHSPILGWVSDGYPVYGPYGYSDPIDANSAVRRMITGYQNRPLNNGDARDSLPQWVVTLEGRSTAVAANRVGPNVSNQYPVGHYLEDYEYKGDIGQSLGVEFDLNEHNVRFCVTPEFPDGIFAYFVAIEADGSPTYPYNIGRSFYGDPTGDNVNNIPAGASVYWEGGPEREVKVQSISADDSTGDVVVTWSSAEGGYYRVDSSSDANSWSELPTRIQASDKAAATTWTDGGRANLVEASYYRPRLDTLATFDDQGFDYDNSNVEAPRNTILATLESGTGTPPNNLNALPDTIIFNGQPVTIISRPSQYTIEIEVNTDGLPDNDYTVSASWSGGITWEGNYTLVGNPNILLLILDDWGVDSSPIDNNATLNPGTTFATMSSLQTLAQNGLRFTRAYSQPICSPTRASLLTGRYAFRTGVGAPGDPISTNETTLPEAFASAGSPYQLATYGKWHLGGGNTGYNTLGGWTEFAGITGGGVPNQTDGYTNWNKNTNGTVQTGYTVYSTTDQVNDAKNFIDAKELSDEPWFVWMGFNAPHTPFHDPPAALLQGSTGESNTARYQKALEALDTEIGRLMESVDLTTTNIILIGDNGTPGQVVQAPYGPTGASGHAKGDLYEGGIHVPLVVRGPSVSAPGGSTTDKMVHVTDLFSTILEIANVPVPTTAVDSISIVPILEGANPAERDVVSEAFAVGSNGSGRAIRLGDYPDYKLIIFGNPLDTQDDPTFEFYHLPTDQNEASPLNINTLSGEALAAYNAAIALDASLGGGFSDPASGPEDTLYIELENLTGRAGVPQNQNVNPTAITVDGVPAVYNSRVDNNETAQRFWVKCSIPQNPPYSSATITFPDNPNTGDAREFSAIQIIVAP
;
A
#
# COMPACT_ATOMS: atom_id res chain seq x y z
N MET A 1 45.01 43.00 -11.11
CA MET A 1 46.15 42.98 -12.05
C MET A 1 46.52 41.52 -12.30
N THR A 2 46.13 41.01 -13.47
CA THR A 2 46.90 40.09 -14.35
C THR A 2 47.53 38.80 -13.76
N ILE A 3 46.83 37.67 -13.92
CA ILE A 3 47.14 36.51 -14.81
C ILE A 3 48.57 35.87 -14.79
N LYS A 4 48.59 34.53 -14.57
CA LYS A 4 49.49 33.42 -15.06
C LYS A 4 50.98 33.45 -14.67
N ALA A 5 51.76 32.35 -14.57
CA ALA A 5 51.63 30.88 -14.45
C ALA A 5 53.11 30.33 -14.25
N PRO A 6 53.44 29.02 -14.44
CA PRO A 6 54.13 28.11 -13.50
C PRO A 6 55.66 27.93 -13.75
N PRO A 7 56.39 27.05 -13.01
CA PRO A 7 56.64 25.69 -13.53
C PRO A 7 56.81 24.56 -12.47
N THR A 8 56.83 23.36 -13.03
CA THR A 8 56.69 21.96 -12.57
C THR A 8 57.94 21.25 -12.01
N ILE A 9 57.74 19.98 -11.56
CA ILE A 9 58.68 18.82 -11.47
C ILE A 9 59.44 18.72 -10.12
N SER A 10 59.45 17.64 -9.31
CA SER A 10 59.34 16.18 -9.53
C SER A 10 59.07 15.45 -8.20
N ARG A 11 58.18 14.45 -8.17
CA ARG A 11 58.55 13.04 -7.97
C ARG A 11 57.31 12.13 -7.96
N PHE A 12 57.37 11.23 -8.93
CA PHE A 12 56.43 10.22 -9.40
C PHE A 12 56.07 9.09 -8.42
N LEU A 13 54.97 8.41 -8.79
CA LEU A 13 54.70 6.97 -8.65
C LEU A 13 54.50 6.46 -7.21
N PHE A 14 53.24 6.43 -6.75
CA PHE A 14 52.65 5.32 -5.96
C PHE A 14 51.16 5.63 -5.66
N CYS A 15 50.30 5.73 -6.68
CA CYS A 15 48.84 5.83 -6.47
C CYS A 15 47.99 5.39 -7.68
N ALA A 16 48.54 4.55 -8.57
CA ALA A 16 47.81 4.01 -9.74
C ALA A 16 47.87 2.47 -9.81
N LEU A 17 47.90 1.80 -8.65
CA LEU A 17 48.00 0.33 -8.56
C LEU A 17 47.13 -0.29 -7.44
N LEU A 18 46.09 0.42 -6.98
CA LEU A 18 45.13 -0.07 -5.98
C LEU A 18 43.66 0.19 -6.36
N LEU A 19 43.38 0.33 -7.66
CA LEU A 19 42.01 0.30 -8.23
C LEU A 19 41.74 -1.00 -9.01
N SER A 20 42.48 -2.08 -8.70
CA SER A 20 42.38 -3.38 -9.37
C SER A 20 41.87 -4.49 -8.45
N TRP A 21 41.11 -4.16 -7.40
CA TRP A 21 40.38 -5.10 -6.54
C TRP A 21 38.96 -4.58 -6.28
N LEU A 22 38.30 -4.10 -7.32
CA LEU A 22 36.83 -4.16 -7.40
C LEU A 22 36.46 -5.65 -7.54
N PRO A 23 35.34 -6.12 -6.95
CA PRO A 23 34.96 -7.52 -7.05
C PRO A 23 34.90 -7.88 -8.54
N ALA A 24 35.30 -9.11 -8.88
CA ALA A 24 34.97 -9.67 -10.18
C ALA A 24 33.51 -9.34 -10.44
N VAL A 25 33.25 -8.48 -11.42
CA VAL A 25 31.91 -8.26 -11.95
C VAL A 25 31.41 -9.67 -12.23
N LEU A 26 30.39 -10.13 -11.48
CA LEU A 26 29.63 -11.31 -11.84
C LEU A 26 29.34 -11.14 -13.33
N GLN A 27 29.98 -11.93 -14.18
CA GLN A 27 29.80 -11.84 -15.61
C GLN A 27 28.31 -12.13 -15.82
N SER A 28 27.55 -11.09 -16.18
CA SER A 28 26.11 -11.16 -16.32
C SER A 28 25.79 -12.27 -17.31
N GLU A 29 25.03 -13.27 -16.89
CA GLU A 29 24.62 -14.35 -17.80
C GLU A 29 23.63 -13.79 -18.81
N PRO A 30 23.97 -13.69 -20.10
CA PRO A 30 23.17 -12.94 -21.06
C PRO A 30 21.73 -13.45 -21.16
N VAL A 31 21.53 -14.76 -20.94
CA VAL A 31 20.22 -15.43 -20.94
C VAL A 31 19.30 -14.98 -19.80
N LEU A 32 19.86 -14.50 -18.69
CA LEU A 32 19.08 -13.91 -17.58
C LEU A 32 18.90 -12.40 -17.76
N THR A 33 19.87 -11.72 -18.37
CA THR A 33 19.93 -10.24 -18.33
C THR A 33 19.40 -9.55 -19.59
N SER A 34 19.13 -10.27 -20.68
CA SER A 34 18.73 -9.66 -21.96
C SER A 34 17.23 -9.35 -22.08
N TRP A 35 16.41 -9.74 -21.10
CA TRP A 35 14.95 -9.57 -21.13
C TRP A 35 14.54 -8.09 -21.03
N LEU A 36 13.50 -7.68 -21.76
CA LEU A 36 13.02 -6.30 -21.76
C LEU A 36 12.15 -6.05 -20.51
N THR A 37 12.81 -5.73 -19.41
CA THR A 37 12.20 -5.59 -18.08
C THR A 37 11.78 -4.16 -17.74
N GLU A 38 12.38 -3.15 -18.38
CA GLU A 38 12.20 -1.75 -18.01
C GLU A 38 10.74 -1.26 -18.17
N LYS A 39 10.00 -1.87 -19.09
CA LYS A 39 8.62 -1.49 -19.44
C LYS A 39 7.54 -2.38 -18.82
N SER A 40 7.90 -3.38 -18.02
CA SER A 40 6.95 -4.38 -17.50
C SER A 40 5.81 -3.83 -16.66
N GLY A 41 5.93 -2.60 -16.15
CA GLY A 41 4.86 -1.88 -15.45
C GLY A 41 3.79 -1.24 -16.36
N GLN A 42 3.83 -1.47 -17.68
CA GLN A 42 2.87 -0.89 -18.64
C GLN A 42 1.84 -1.92 -19.10
N TYR A 43 0.58 -1.49 -19.25
CA TYR A 43 -0.44 -2.35 -19.83
C TYR A 43 -0.20 -2.61 -21.32
N ALA A 44 -0.54 -3.82 -21.77
CA ALA A 44 -0.61 -4.16 -23.18
C ALA A 44 -1.71 -3.33 -23.88
N ARG A 45 -1.47 -2.95 -25.13
CA ARG A 45 -2.37 -2.07 -25.89
C ARG A 45 -2.50 -2.47 -27.34
N ILE A 46 -3.67 -2.22 -27.90
CA ILE A 46 -3.94 -2.42 -29.33
C ILE A 46 -4.55 -1.19 -29.99
N TYR A 47 -4.34 -1.05 -31.29
CA TYR A 47 -5.27 -0.34 -32.16
C TYR A 47 -6.29 -1.34 -32.73
N GLU A 48 -7.58 -1.12 -32.47
CA GLU A 48 -8.62 -2.01 -32.99
C GLU A 48 -8.85 -1.81 -34.49
N THR A 49 -8.70 -0.58 -34.97
CA THR A 49 -8.91 -0.21 -36.37
C THR A 49 -7.85 0.76 -36.90
N LEU A 50 -7.83 0.95 -38.22
CA LEU A 50 -7.00 1.98 -38.86
C LEU A 50 -7.41 3.41 -38.45
N GLU A 51 -8.68 3.63 -38.10
CA GLU A 51 -9.16 4.90 -37.56
C GLU A 51 -8.57 5.16 -36.17
N ASP A 52 -8.57 4.16 -35.30
CA ASP A 52 -7.93 4.25 -33.98
C ASP A 52 -6.44 4.54 -34.11
N GLN A 53 -5.76 3.86 -35.04
CA GLN A 53 -4.35 4.11 -35.34
C GLN A 53 -4.13 5.56 -35.81
N SER A 54 -4.93 6.04 -36.76
CA SER A 54 -4.80 7.40 -37.31
C SER A 54 -5.07 8.49 -36.27
N ASN A 55 -5.93 8.18 -35.28
CA ASN A 55 -6.26 9.06 -34.17
C ASN A 55 -5.38 8.81 -32.92
N GLN A 56 -4.44 7.87 -32.98
CA GLN A 56 -3.60 7.44 -31.86
C GLN A 56 -4.40 6.99 -30.61
N ASN A 57 -5.58 6.43 -30.83
CA ASN A 57 -6.53 5.99 -29.81
C ASN A 57 -6.34 4.50 -29.46
N ALA A 58 -5.23 4.17 -28.79
CA ALA A 58 -4.97 2.80 -28.35
C ALA A 58 -5.78 2.43 -27.09
N VAL A 59 -6.22 1.17 -26.99
CA VAL A 59 -7.01 0.65 -25.85
C VAL A 59 -6.26 -0.44 -25.09
N THR A 60 -6.53 -0.57 -23.79
CA THR A 60 -5.96 -1.61 -22.88
C THR A 60 -6.91 -2.77 -22.59
N THR A 61 -8.15 -2.67 -23.07
CA THR A 61 -9.16 -3.73 -23.01
C THR A 61 -9.83 -3.84 -24.38
N TRP A 62 -10.22 -5.05 -24.76
CA TRP A 62 -10.82 -5.31 -26.07
C TRP A 62 -11.58 -6.64 -26.06
N ASN A 63 -12.47 -6.82 -27.03
CA ASN A 63 -13.33 -7.99 -27.09
C ASN A 63 -13.56 -8.44 -28.54
N ARG A 64 -12.75 -9.41 -29.01
CA ARG A 64 -12.96 -9.95 -30.36
C ARG A 64 -12.50 -11.39 -30.58
N GLY A 65 -13.44 -12.20 -31.05
CA GLY A 65 -13.19 -13.59 -31.39
C GLY A 65 -12.71 -14.37 -30.16
N ALA A 66 -11.62 -15.11 -30.33
CA ALA A 66 -11.00 -15.86 -29.24
C ALA A 66 -10.14 -15.02 -28.28
N GLY A 67 -9.82 -13.76 -28.61
CA GLY A 67 -9.03 -12.86 -27.76
C GLY A 67 -9.88 -11.80 -27.09
N VAL A 68 -10.35 -12.12 -25.89
CA VAL A 68 -11.07 -11.20 -25.03
C VAL A 68 -10.16 -10.81 -23.87
N GLN A 69 -9.92 -9.52 -23.71
CA GLN A 69 -9.15 -8.95 -22.61
C GLN A 69 -10.05 -7.99 -21.83
N ALA A 70 -10.74 -8.52 -20.82
CA ALA A 70 -11.78 -7.81 -20.07
C ALA A 70 -11.23 -6.82 -19.03
N LEU A 71 -10.04 -7.11 -18.50
CA LEU A 71 -9.28 -6.23 -17.61
C LEU A 71 -7.94 -5.91 -18.27
N PRO A 72 -7.34 -4.75 -17.99
CA PRO A 72 -5.98 -4.46 -18.44
C PRO A 72 -5.01 -5.55 -17.96
N THR A 73 -4.02 -5.90 -18.76
CA THR A 73 -2.96 -6.83 -18.40
C THR A 73 -1.62 -6.19 -18.71
N TYR A 74 -0.61 -6.42 -17.89
CA TYR A 74 0.72 -5.89 -18.12
C TYR A 74 1.40 -6.58 -19.33
N ALA A 75 2.22 -5.85 -20.06
CA ALA A 75 2.90 -6.35 -21.25
C ALA A 75 4.20 -7.08 -20.90
N GLY A 76 4.55 -8.05 -21.74
CA GLY A 76 5.83 -8.73 -21.76
C GLY A 76 6.11 -9.73 -20.65
N VAL A 77 7.38 -9.84 -20.26
CA VAL A 77 7.85 -10.80 -19.25
C VAL A 77 7.60 -10.24 -17.85
N HIS A 78 7.03 -11.07 -16.99
CA HIS A 78 6.65 -10.76 -15.61
C HIS A 78 7.54 -11.42 -14.58
N GLU A 79 8.10 -12.59 -14.91
CA GLU A 79 9.00 -13.28 -14.01
C GLU A 79 10.10 -13.93 -14.83
N ILE A 80 11.32 -13.87 -14.32
CA ILE A 80 12.47 -14.62 -14.81
C ILE A 80 12.97 -15.43 -13.62
N SER A 81 12.92 -16.76 -13.75
CA SER A 81 13.36 -17.70 -12.73
C SER A 81 14.39 -18.67 -13.31
N TYR A 82 15.23 -19.28 -12.47
CA TYR A 82 16.27 -20.17 -12.98
C TYR A 82 16.65 -21.29 -12.02
N THR A 83 17.21 -22.34 -12.61
CA THR A 83 17.86 -23.47 -11.94
C THR A 83 19.32 -23.53 -12.41
N ALA A 84 20.07 -24.52 -11.95
CA ALA A 84 21.42 -24.77 -12.47
C ALA A 84 21.45 -25.00 -14.00
N THR A 85 20.37 -25.49 -14.60
CA THR A 85 20.37 -25.93 -16.00
C THR A 85 19.36 -25.21 -16.90
N ASN A 86 18.36 -24.54 -16.33
CA ASN A 86 17.28 -23.91 -17.11
C ASN A 86 16.92 -22.55 -16.56
N ILE A 87 16.47 -21.66 -17.44
CA ILE A 87 15.69 -20.48 -17.09
C ILE A 87 14.20 -20.74 -17.39
N PHE A 88 13.35 -19.95 -16.74
CA PHE A 88 11.90 -19.97 -16.87
C PHE A 88 11.46 -18.51 -17.01
N ILE A 89 10.58 -18.24 -17.95
CA ILE A 89 9.88 -16.95 -18.04
C ILE A 89 8.40 -17.14 -17.78
N ARG A 90 7.76 -16.19 -17.11
CA ARG A 90 6.30 -16.00 -17.13
C ARG A 90 5.97 -14.78 -18.00
N SER A 91 5.03 -14.90 -18.91
CA SER A 91 4.62 -13.81 -19.79
C SER A 91 3.15 -13.89 -20.20
N THR A 92 2.54 -12.73 -20.45
CA THR A 92 1.21 -12.65 -21.07
C THR A 92 1.22 -13.11 -22.52
N GLY A 93 2.37 -13.09 -23.19
CA GLY A 93 2.49 -13.26 -24.64
C GLY A 93 2.15 -11.99 -25.43
N LEU A 94 1.99 -10.84 -24.77
CA LEU A 94 1.64 -9.55 -25.38
C LEU A 94 2.84 -8.59 -25.30
N GLY A 95 3.07 -7.79 -26.34
CA GLY A 95 4.23 -6.90 -26.45
C GLY A 95 4.01 -5.49 -25.90
N PHE A 96 5.12 -4.76 -25.74
CA PHE A 96 5.13 -3.35 -25.30
C PHE A 96 4.84 -2.32 -26.41
N HIS A 97 4.95 -2.74 -27.68
CA HIS A 97 4.53 -1.89 -28.80
C HIS A 97 3.00 -1.87 -28.85
N VAL A 98 2.40 -0.83 -29.45
CA VAL A 98 0.96 -0.84 -29.68
C VAL A 98 0.68 -1.84 -30.80
N MET A 99 0.05 -2.95 -30.45
CA MET A 99 -0.17 -4.07 -31.37
C MET A 99 -1.33 -3.75 -32.34
N GLY A 100 -1.32 -4.41 -33.49
CA GLY A 100 -2.37 -4.23 -34.49
C GLY A 100 -2.31 -2.87 -35.20
N PRO A 101 -3.35 -2.53 -35.97
CA PRO A 101 -4.54 -3.34 -36.26
C PRO A 101 -4.26 -4.48 -37.25
N TRP A 102 -5.09 -5.53 -37.25
CA TRP A 102 -4.96 -6.71 -38.13
C TRP A 102 -6.13 -6.86 -39.10
N TYR A 103 -5.83 -7.25 -40.34
CA TYR A 103 -6.81 -7.38 -41.42
C TYR A 103 -6.67 -8.72 -42.17
N ARG A 104 -7.66 -9.05 -43.01
CA ARG A 104 -7.66 -10.24 -43.89
C ARG A 104 -7.39 -9.92 -45.35
N ASN A 105 -7.38 -8.64 -45.69
CA ASN A 105 -7.19 -8.15 -47.05
C ASN A 105 -6.31 -6.89 -47.10
N GLU A 106 -5.64 -6.68 -48.22
CA GLU A 106 -4.69 -5.58 -48.43
C GLU A 106 -5.37 -4.20 -48.39
N GLU A 107 -6.66 -4.11 -48.78
CA GLU A 107 -7.40 -2.85 -48.72
C GLU A 107 -7.74 -2.42 -47.29
N LYS A 108 -7.45 -3.25 -46.28
CA LYS A 108 -7.72 -3.02 -44.86
C LYS A 108 -9.20 -2.69 -44.59
N THR A 109 -10.10 -3.46 -45.20
CA THR A 109 -11.56 -3.31 -45.03
C THR A 109 -12.23 -4.51 -44.36
N ASP A 110 -11.58 -5.68 -44.35
CA ASP A 110 -12.02 -6.88 -43.63
C ASP A 110 -11.09 -7.14 -42.46
N LEU A 111 -11.56 -6.82 -41.26
CA LEU A 111 -10.77 -6.94 -40.05
C LEU A 111 -10.54 -8.41 -39.64
N PHE A 112 -9.40 -8.73 -39.03
CA PHE A 112 -9.07 -10.09 -38.62
C PHE A 112 -9.96 -10.65 -37.51
N VAL A 113 -10.24 -11.96 -37.52
CA VAL A 113 -11.34 -12.56 -36.73
C VAL A 113 -11.11 -12.59 -35.21
N ASN A 114 -9.85 -12.69 -34.78
CA ASN A 114 -9.48 -12.77 -33.36
C ASN A 114 -8.52 -11.63 -33.04
N TYR A 115 -8.61 -11.09 -31.83
CA TYR A 115 -7.53 -10.30 -31.23
C TYR A 115 -6.63 -11.19 -30.37
N PRO A 116 -5.45 -10.72 -29.95
CA PRO A 116 -4.64 -11.44 -28.96
C PRO A 116 -5.24 -11.30 -27.56
N ALA A 117 -4.83 -12.11 -26.59
CA ALA A 117 -5.20 -11.94 -25.18
C ALA A 117 -4.14 -12.62 -24.28
N ASN A 118 -4.14 -12.30 -22.98
CA ASN A 118 -3.25 -12.93 -22.00
C ASN A 118 -3.33 -14.47 -22.09
N ARG A 119 -2.16 -15.12 -22.24
CA ARG A 119 -2.02 -16.57 -22.37
C ARG A 119 -1.44 -17.25 -21.12
N ALA A 120 -1.04 -16.50 -20.08
CA ALA A 120 -0.45 -17.05 -18.87
C ALA A 120 0.72 -18.03 -19.17
N VAL A 121 1.62 -17.65 -20.08
CA VAL A 121 2.65 -18.55 -20.59
C VAL A 121 3.74 -18.72 -19.53
N THR A 122 4.12 -19.95 -19.24
CA THR A 122 5.41 -20.28 -18.63
C THR A 122 6.28 -21.07 -19.61
N TYR A 123 7.46 -20.56 -19.94
CA TYR A 123 8.36 -21.19 -20.92
C TYR A 123 9.74 -21.46 -20.32
N ARG A 124 10.24 -22.67 -20.52
CA ARG A 124 11.57 -23.12 -20.08
C ARG A 124 12.57 -22.99 -21.22
N ILE A 125 13.75 -22.43 -20.96
CA ILE A 125 14.88 -22.38 -21.90
C ILE A 125 16.13 -22.96 -21.20
N PRO A 126 16.96 -23.80 -21.86
CA PRO A 126 18.20 -24.26 -21.26
C PRO A 126 19.17 -23.10 -21.06
N ARG A 127 19.76 -23.02 -19.86
CA ARG A 127 20.66 -21.94 -19.44
C ARG A 127 22.01 -21.98 -20.16
N THR A 128 22.43 -23.17 -20.56
CA THR A 128 23.65 -23.38 -21.35
C THR A 128 23.28 -24.25 -22.54
N PRO A 129 23.54 -23.79 -23.79
CA PRO A 129 23.39 -24.63 -24.96
C PRO A 129 24.26 -25.88 -24.82
N THR A 130 23.66 -27.05 -25.03
CA THR A 130 24.39 -28.33 -25.01
C THR A 130 24.99 -28.63 -26.38
N THR A 131 25.85 -29.65 -26.43
CA THR A 131 26.45 -30.08 -27.70
C THR A 131 25.36 -30.40 -28.72
N PRO A 132 25.42 -29.82 -29.93
CA PRO A 132 24.43 -30.07 -30.94
C PRO A 132 24.14 -31.55 -31.20
N PRO A 133 22.86 -31.98 -31.19
CA PRO A 133 22.49 -33.36 -31.42
C PRO A 133 22.81 -33.78 -32.87
N ASN A 134 23.07 -35.07 -33.06
CA ASN A 134 23.22 -35.67 -34.38
C ASN A 134 22.37 -36.95 -34.45
N PRO A 135 21.30 -37.00 -35.26
CA PRO A 135 20.83 -35.95 -36.17
C PRO A 135 20.24 -34.72 -35.44
N LYS A 136 20.14 -33.59 -36.16
CA LYS A 136 19.50 -32.35 -35.68
C LYS A 136 17.98 -32.56 -35.53
N VAL A 137 17.36 -31.77 -34.66
CA VAL A 137 15.91 -31.85 -34.38
C VAL A 137 15.16 -30.81 -35.22
N ALA A 138 14.13 -31.23 -35.94
CA ALA A 138 13.30 -30.33 -36.76
C ALA A 138 12.44 -29.40 -35.88
N THR A 139 12.18 -28.18 -36.35
CA THR A 139 11.28 -27.23 -35.69
C THR A 139 9.81 -27.67 -35.80
N GLY A 140 9.00 -27.28 -34.81
CA GLY A 140 7.55 -27.53 -34.73
C GLY A 140 6.69 -26.34 -35.18
N LEU A 141 5.36 -26.48 -35.13
CA LEU A 141 4.39 -25.43 -35.49
C LEU A 141 4.01 -24.50 -34.32
N GLY A 142 4.60 -24.71 -33.15
CA GLY A 142 4.39 -23.88 -31.97
C GLY A 142 5.59 -22.99 -31.67
N ALA A 143 5.63 -22.44 -30.47
CA ALA A 143 6.75 -21.63 -30.01
C ALA A 143 8.06 -22.43 -30.02
N ILE A 144 9.01 -21.97 -30.82
CA ILE A 144 10.38 -22.48 -30.93
C ILE A 144 11.36 -21.70 -30.03
N GLY A 145 10.83 -20.78 -29.23
CA GLY A 145 11.56 -19.83 -28.42
C GLY A 145 10.69 -18.62 -28.12
N TYR A 146 11.26 -17.67 -27.39
CA TYR A 146 10.61 -16.42 -27.04
C TYR A 146 11.54 -15.24 -27.32
N PHE A 147 10.97 -14.17 -27.83
CA PHE A 147 11.64 -12.89 -27.91
C PHE A 147 11.69 -12.24 -26.52
N VAL A 148 12.63 -11.33 -26.30
CA VAL A 148 12.92 -10.75 -24.99
C VAL A 148 11.81 -9.84 -24.46
N ASP A 149 10.83 -9.47 -25.30
CA ASP A 149 9.59 -8.82 -24.90
C ASP A 149 8.46 -9.80 -24.53
N GLY A 150 8.72 -11.11 -24.46
CA GLY A 150 7.75 -12.10 -24.05
C GLY A 150 6.82 -12.60 -25.16
N ILE A 151 6.98 -12.15 -26.41
CA ILE A 151 6.21 -12.68 -27.54
C ILE A 151 6.84 -13.98 -28.05
N ALA A 152 5.98 -14.95 -28.39
CA ALA A 152 6.42 -16.24 -28.90
C ALA A 152 7.08 -16.12 -30.28
N MET A 153 8.18 -16.84 -30.46
CA MET A 153 8.88 -17.00 -31.73
C MET A 153 8.38 -18.26 -32.43
N PHE A 154 7.91 -18.13 -33.66
CA PHE A 154 7.46 -19.24 -34.50
C PHE A 154 8.44 -19.43 -35.66
N ASP A 155 8.48 -20.65 -36.21
CA ASP A 155 9.26 -20.91 -37.41
C ASP A 155 8.57 -20.35 -38.67
N SER A 156 9.23 -20.42 -39.83
CA SER A 156 8.77 -19.74 -41.04
C SER A 156 7.50 -20.35 -41.69
N ARG A 157 6.79 -21.29 -41.06
CA ARG A 157 5.61 -21.98 -41.65
C ARG A 157 4.29 -21.45 -41.09
N ASP A 158 3.27 -21.39 -41.94
CA ASP A 158 1.89 -21.05 -41.55
C ASP A 158 1.02 -22.26 -41.14
N ALA A 159 1.65 -23.42 -40.91
CA ALA A 159 1.01 -24.72 -40.65
C ALA A 159 0.27 -25.40 -41.82
N PHE A 160 0.23 -24.83 -43.02
CA PHE A 160 -0.44 -25.41 -44.19
C PHE A 160 0.52 -25.80 -45.32
N SER A 161 0.03 -26.67 -46.20
CA SER A 161 0.76 -27.12 -47.40
C SER A 161 -0.19 -27.32 -48.58
N TYR A 162 0.37 -27.38 -49.78
CA TYR A 162 -0.37 -27.69 -51.00
C TYR A 162 -0.93 -29.11 -50.98
N SER A 163 -2.13 -29.30 -51.55
CA SER A 163 -2.70 -30.62 -51.83
C SER A 163 -2.79 -30.85 -53.34
N TYR A 164 -2.07 -31.86 -53.83
CA TYR A 164 -2.06 -32.25 -55.24
C TYR A 164 -3.46 -32.66 -55.72
N ASP A 165 -4.13 -33.54 -54.96
CA ASP A 165 -5.44 -34.09 -55.34
C ASP A 165 -6.52 -33.00 -55.43
N ASN A 166 -6.39 -31.93 -54.63
CA ASN A 166 -7.33 -30.80 -54.64
C ASN A 166 -6.86 -29.63 -55.51
N GLY A 167 -5.62 -29.67 -56.02
CA GLY A 167 -5.05 -28.62 -56.85
C GLY A 167 -4.90 -27.26 -56.15
N SER A 168 -4.80 -27.24 -54.81
CA SER A 168 -5.00 -26.03 -54.00
C SER A 168 -4.21 -26.07 -52.68
N ASP A 169 -3.92 -24.89 -52.12
CA ASP A 169 -3.39 -24.78 -50.75
C ASP A 169 -4.45 -25.17 -49.73
N ALA A 170 -4.08 -25.99 -48.76
CA ALA A 170 -4.89 -26.13 -47.55
C ALA A 170 -4.89 -24.78 -46.79
N ARG A 171 -6.04 -24.41 -46.24
CA ARG A 171 -6.26 -23.17 -45.47
C ARG A 171 -7.33 -23.39 -44.41
N PRO A 172 -7.46 -22.51 -43.40
CA PRO A 172 -8.60 -22.56 -42.49
C PRO A 172 -9.93 -22.56 -43.28
N GLY A 173 -10.78 -23.56 -43.05
CA GLY A 173 -12.08 -23.69 -43.72
C GLY A 173 -12.06 -24.31 -45.13
N SER A 174 -10.89 -24.71 -45.66
CA SER A 174 -10.77 -25.35 -46.98
C SER A 174 -11.40 -26.76 -47.08
N GLY A 175 -11.56 -27.46 -45.95
CA GLY A 175 -12.18 -28.78 -45.89
C GLY A 175 -11.25 -29.96 -46.27
N PHE A 176 -9.97 -29.71 -46.55
CA PHE A 176 -8.95 -30.73 -46.82
C PHE A 176 -7.61 -30.38 -46.17
N ALA A 177 -6.71 -31.37 -46.07
CA ALA A 177 -5.35 -31.19 -45.57
C ALA A 177 -4.35 -31.17 -46.74
N GLY A 178 -3.25 -30.45 -46.55
CA GLY A 178 -2.15 -30.45 -47.50
C GLY A 178 -1.34 -31.75 -47.45
N ASP A 179 -0.54 -31.97 -48.48
CA ASP A 179 0.25 -33.18 -48.68
C ASP A 179 1.52 -33.23 -47.81
N GLY A 180 1.89 -32.11 -47.18
CA GLY A 180 3.11 -31.96 -46.36
C GLY A 180 4.42 -31.90 -47.16
N VAL A 181 4.33 -31.77 -48.49
CA VAL A 181 5.49 -31.73 -49.40
C VAL A 181 5.88 -30.29 -49.74
N TRP A 182 4.91 -29.44 -50.07
CA TRP A 182 5.11 -28.02 -50.38
C TRP A 182 4.48 -27.20 -49.26
N ASN A 183 5.28 -26.84 -48.27
CA ASN A 183 4.85 -26.17 -47.04
C ASN A 183 4.85 -24.66 -47.25
N ARG A 184 3.76 -23.99 -46.90
CA ARG A 184 3.59 -22.55 -47.15
C ARG A 184 4.48 -21.72 -46.22
N ASP A 185 5.12 -20.72 -46.80
CA ASP A 185 5.93 -19.73 -46.09
C ASP A 185 5.06 -18.67 -45.44
N ALA A 186 5.13 -18.52 -44.11
CA ALA A 186 4.24 -17.66 -43.34
C ALA A 186 4.31 -16.19 -43.76
N TYR A 187 5.51 -15.64 -43.99
CA TYR A 187 5.64 -14.24 -44.37
C TYR A 187 4.99 -13.97 -45.73
N THR A 188 5.24 -14.85 -46.71
CA THR A 188 4.66 -14.72 -48.06
C THR A 188 3.15 -14.95 -48.05
N ASN A 189 2.66 -15.83 -47.18
CA ASN A 189 1.28 -16.31 -47.21
C ASN A 189 0.32 -15.60 -46.24
N GLU A 190 0.85 -14.99 -45.18
CA GLU A 190 0.06 -14.44 -44.07
C GLU A 190 0.38 -12.98 -43.77
N SER A 191 1.35 -12.35 -44.45
CA SER A 191 1.74 -10.94 -44.18
C SER A 191 0.59 -9.94 -44.21
N VAL A 192 -0.46 -10.19 -45.01
CA VAL A 192 -1.69 -9.37 -45.00
C VAL A 192 -2.37 -9.32 -43.63
N THR A 193 -2.14 -10.33 -42.80
CA THR A 193 -2.67 -10.48 -41.44
C THR A 193 -1.71 -10.01 -40.36
N PHE A 194 -0.50 -9.58 -40.71
CA PHE A 194 0.47 -9.07 -39.76
C PHE A 194 0.17 -7.61 -39.44
N ASP A 195 0.46 -7.21 -38.21
CA ASP A 195 0.56 -5.80 -37.85
C ASP A 195 1.87 -5.19 -38.38
N PRO A 196 2.06 -3.87 -38.26
CA PRO A 196 3.29 -3.23 -38.71
C PRO A 196 4.57 -3.73 -38.02
N ALA A 197 4.45 -4.41 -36.87
CA ALA A 197 5.58 -5.01 -36.17
C ALA A 197 5.90 -6.43 -36.67
N ASN A 198 5.20 -6.95 -37.69
CA ASN A 198 5.26 -8.31 -38.23
C ASN A 198 4.71 -9.41 -37.30
N ALA A 199 3.83 -9.07 -36.34
CA ALA A 199 3.15 -10.05 -35.51
C ALA A 199 1.68 -10.24 -35.90
N HIS A 200 1.16 -11.42 -35.62
CA HIS A 200 -0.27 -11.69 -35.65
C HIS A 200 -0.66 -12.71 -34.59
N GLN A 201 -1.88 -13.25 -34.68
CA GLN A 201 -2.39 -14.19 -33.69
C GLN A 201 -3.13 -15.36 -34.32
N ALA A 202 -2.83 -16.56 -33.81
CA ALA A 202 -3.64 -17.74 -34.02
C ALA A 202 -4.53 -17.93 -32.79
N GLN A 203 -5.84 -17.81 -32.97
CA GLN A 203 -6.76 -17.60 -31.84
C GLN A 203 -6.31 -16.38 -31.01
N SER A 204 -6.04 -16.54 -29.72
CA SER A 204 -5.52 -15.49 -28.86
C SER A 204 -3.98 -15.47 -28.73
N ASN A 205 -3.27 -16.40 -29.38
CA ASN A 205 -1.82 -16.54 -29.24
C ASN A 205 -1.07 -15.61 -30.20
N HIS A 206 -0.52 -14.51 -29.68
CA HIS A 206 0.24 -13.53 -30.43
C HIS A 206 1.70 -13.99 -30.64
N HIS A 207 2.22 -13.87 -31.86
CA HIS A 207 3.54 -14.40 -32.21
C HIS A 207 4.15 -13.75 -33.46
N TYR A 208 5.46 -13.94 -33.60
CA TYR A 208 6.26 -13.53 -34.77
C TYR A 208 6.70 -14.75 -35.59
N HIS A 209 6.44 -14.74 -36.89
CA HIS A 209 7.09 -15.63 -37.87
C HIS A 209 8.34 -15.01 -38.49
N ALA A 210 8.36 -13.67 -38.59
CA ALA A 210 9.41 -12.90 -39.22
C ALA A 210 10.24 -12.12 -38.17
N ASN A 211 11.14 -11.25 -38.63
CA ASN A 211 11.88 -10.38 -37.72
C ASN A 211 10.91 -9.39 -37.01
N PRO A 212 11.13 -9.04 -35.74
CA PRO A 212 10.26 -8.14 -34.97
C PRO A 212 10.78 -6.68 -34.95
N PRO A 213 10.51 -5.83 -35.95
CA PRO A 213 10.99 -4.44 -35.97
C PRO A 213 10.51 -3.61 -34.77
N GLY A 214 9.31 -3.88 -34.23
CA GLY A 214 8.82 -3.23 -33.01
C GLY A 214 9.74 -3.47 -31.80
N LEU A 215 10.12 -4.74 -31.57
CA LEU A 215 11.07 -5.11 -30.53
C LEU A 215 12.46 -4.53 -30.79
N ARG A 216 12.95 -4.62 -32.03
CA ARG A 216 14.25 -4.06 -32.42
C ARG A 216 14.32 -2.57 -32.10
N ARG A 217 13.26 -1.80 -32.38
CA ARG A 217 13.15 -0.39 -32.01
C ARG A 217 13.18 -0.18 -30.50
N LEU A 218 12.51 -1.02 -29.73
CA LEU A 218 12.47 -0.94 -28.27
C LEU A 218 13.85 -1.19 -27.63
N LEU A 219 14.66 -2.07 -28.24
CA LEU A 219 16.02 -2.38 -27.80
C LEU A 219 17.09 -1.42 -28.36
N GLY A 220 16.69 -0.39 -29.11
CA GLY A 220 17.61 0.58 -29.71
C GLY A 220 18.47 0.02 -30.86
N ASP A 221 18.01 -1.05 -31.51
CA ASP A 221 18.63 -1.55 -32.74
C ASP A 221 18.39 -0.57 -33.92
N SER A 222 18.88 -0.94 -35.10
CA SER A 222 18.86 -0.15 -36.34
C SER A 222 17.47 0.01 -37.00
N VAL A 223 16.48 0.50 -36.25
CA VAL A 223 15.10 0.71 -36.71
C VAL A 223 14.56 2.05 -36.23
N ASP A 224 14.06 2.86 -37.15
CA ASP A 224 13.30 4.08 -36.87
C ASP A 224 11.79 3.78 -36.77
N TYR A 225 11.06 4.60 -36.02
CA TYR A 225 9.62 4.46 -35.81
C TYR A 225 8.89 5.79 -36.02
N ASP A 226 7.84 5.77 -36.83
CA ASP A 226 6.92 6.89 -37.02
C ASP A 226 5.58 6.58 -36.33
N ASP A 227 5.31 7.35 -35.28
CA ASP A 227 4.13 7.19 -34.42
C ASP A 227 2.81 7.60 -35.08
N ALA A 228 2.86 8.50 -36.07
CA ALA A 228 1.64 8.92 -36.77
C ALA A 228 1.13 7.84 -37.74
N SER A 229 2.06 7.08 -38.31
CA SER A 229 1.74 6.02 -39.28
C SER A 229 1.85 4.61 -38.72
N ASN A 230 2.30 4.45 -37.46
CA ASN A 230 2.65 3.17 -36.84
C ASN A 230 3.57 2.34 -37.75
N THR A 231 4.62 2.94 -38.29
CA THR A 231 5.54 2.26 -39.24
C THR A 231 6.96 2.17 -38.73
N TYR A 232 7.64 1.09 -39.11
CA TYR A 232 9.03 0.82 -38.77
C TYR A 232 9.87 0.80 -40.04
N THR A 233 11.00 1.51 -40.03
CA THR A 233 11.90 1.59 -41.19
C THR A 233 13.32 1.24 -40.77
N GLU A 234 14.00 0.44 -41.58
CA GLU A 234 15.40 0.07 -41.34
C GLU A 234 16.33 1.28 -41.47
N ASN A 235 17.15 1.52 -40.45
CA ASN A 235 18.15 2.58 -40.45
C ASN A 235 19.41 2.15 -39.68
N PHE A 236 20.43 1.70 -40.41
CA PHE A 236 21.65 1.18 -39.81
C PHE A 236 22.39 2.24 -38.98
N ASN A 237 22.47 2.01 -37.67
CA ASN A 237 23.05 2.95 -36.71
C ASN A 237 24.55 2.71 -36.43
N GLY A 238 25.18 1.74 -37.11
CA GLY A 238 26.61 1.42 -36.95
C GLY A 238 26.95 0.47 -35.79
N ARG A 239 25.96 -0.05 -35.06
CA ARG A 239 26.17 -0.90 -33.87
C ARG A 239 25.83 -2.36 -34.13
N HIS A 240 26.46 -3.25 -33.37
CA HIS A 240 26.08 -4.67 -33.33
C HIS A 240 24.65 -4.76 -32.80
N SER A 241 23.82 -5.61 -33.40
CA SER A 241 22.45 -5.78 -32.93
C SER A 241 22.42 -6.39 -31.52
N PRO A 242 21.40 -6.07 -30.71
CA PRO A 242 21.20 -6.71 -29.41
C PRO A 242 20.65 -8.14 -29.57
N ILE A 243 20.68 -8.91 -28.48
CA ILE A 243 19.91 -10.15 -28.36
C ILE A 243 18.43 -9.81 -28.42
N LEU A 244 17.72 -10.38 -29.39
CA LEU A 244 16.28 -10.25 -29.57
C LEU A 244 15.51 -11.36 -28.87
N GLY A 245 16.09 -12.54 -28.70
CA GLY A 245 15.38 -13.68 -28.12
C GLY A 245 16.25 -14.89 -27.89
N TRP A 246 15.62 -15.94 -27.36
CA TRP A 246 16.25 -17.22 -27.04
C TRP A 246 15.43 -18.36 -27.62
N VAL A 247 16.12 -19.26 -28.33
CA VAL A 247 15.53 -20.44 -28.95
C VAL A 247 15.44 -21.58 -27.93
N SER A 248 14.54 -22.56 -28.14
CA SER A 248 14.39 -23.74 -27.27
C SER A 248 15.70 -24.52 -27.04
N ASP A 249 16.71 -24.35 -27.88
CA ASP A 249 18.03 -24.98 -27.74
C ASP A 249 19.05 -24.16 -26.92
N GLY A 250 18.64 -23.00 -26.41
CA GLY A 250 19.42 -22.11 -25.55
C GLY A 250 20.34 -21.15 -26.28
N TYR A 251 20.41 -21.19 -27.61
CA TYR A 251 21.23 -20.24 -28.36
C TYR A 251 20.49 -18.90 -28.56
N PRO A 252 21.22 -17.77 -28.53
CA PRO A 252 20.63 -16.45 -28.70
C PRO A 252 20.26 -16.18 -30.16
N VAL A 253 19.22 -15.38 -30.37
CA VAL A 253 18.87 -14.76 -31.64
C VAL A 253 19.20 -13.28 -31.58
N TYR A 254 20.03 -12.80 -32.50
CA TYR A 254 20.38 -11.39 -32.65
C TYR A 254 19.59 -10.70 -33.75
N GLY A 255 19.55 -9.36 -33.69
CA GLY A 255 19.17 -8.56 -34.85
C GLY A 255 20.14 -8.78 -36.03
N PRO A 256 19.91 -8.13 -37.18
CA PRO A 256 20.55 -8.52 -38.44
C PRO A 256 22.01 -8.10 -38.57
N TYR A 257 22.57 -7.33 -37.62
CA TYR A 257 23.93 -6.80 -37.68
C TYR A 257 24.88 -7.47 -36.70
N GLY A 258 26.01 -7.94 -37.23
CA GLY A 258 27.08 -8.58 -36.47
C GLY A 258 28.48 -8.12 -36.91
N TYR A 259 29.51 -8.56 -36.19
CA TYR A 259 30.89 -8.30 -36.57
C TYR A 259 31.24 -8.92 -37.94
N SER A 260 31.97 -8.18 -38.77
CA SER A 260 32.34 -8.60 -40.11
C SER A 260 33.33 -9.76 -40.11
N ASP A 261 34.27 -9.76 -39.17
CA ASP A 261 35.06 -10.93 -38.79
C ASP A 261 34.38 -11.61 -37.59
N PRO A 262 33.96 -12.89 -37.71
CA PRO A 262 33.27 -13.59 -36.64
C PRO A 262 34.10 -13.76 -35.36
N ILE A 263 35.42 -13.65 -35.40
CA ILE A 263 36.28 -13.86 -34.22
C ILE A 263 37.02 -12.60 -33.75
N ASP A 264 36.70 -11.43 -34.32
CA ASP A 264 37.28 -10.14 -33.92
C ASP A 264 36.20 -9.09 -33.66
N ALA A 265 36.00 -8.78 -32.38
CA ALA A 265 35.06 -7.76 -31.91
C ALA A 265 35.48 -6.31 -32.29
N ASN A 266 36.70 -6.11 -32.81
CA ASN A 266 37.15 -4.82 -33.33
C ASN A 266 36.90 -4.66 -34.83
N SER A 267 36.42 -5.71 -35.51
CA SER A 267 36.07 -5.64 -36.92
C SER A 267 34.85 -4.75 -37.15
N ALA A 268 34.65 -4.28 -38.38
CA ALA A 268 33.48 -3.47 -38.72
C ALA A 268 32.18 -4.24 -38.47
N VAL A 269 31.12 -3.56 -38.05
CA VAL A 269 29.78 -4.16 -37.96
C VAL A 269 29.08 -4.05 -39.32
N ARG A 270 28.42 -5.12 -39.75
CA ARG A 270 27.65 -5.18 -41.00
C ARG A 270 26.46 -6.12 -40.90
N ARG A 271 25.55 -6.04 -41.87
CA ARG A 271 24.42 -6.97 -41.99
C ARG A 271 24.93 -8.39 -42.29
N MET A 272 24.36 -9.38 -41.62
CA MET A 272 24.60 -10.80 -41.88
C MET A 272 23.82 -11.26 -43.12
N ILE A 273 24.47 -12.04 -43.98
CA ILE A 273 23.89 -12.53 -45.22
C ILE A 273 23.36 -13.95 -45.00
N THR A 274 22.06 -14.15 -45.25
CA THR A 274 21.41 -15.48 -45.17
C THR A 274 22.07 -16.50 -46.09
N GLY A 275 22.12 -17.75 -45.63
CA GLY A 275 22.56 -18.91 -46.41
C GLY A 275 21.55 -19.40 -47.43
N TYR A 276 20.35 -18.81 -47.50
CA TYR A 276 19.31 -19.21 -48.43
C TYR A 276 19.13 -18.22 -49.58
N GLN A 277 18.63 -18.72 -50.70
CA GLN A 277 18.16 -17.93 -51.83
C GLN A 277 16.96 -18.61 -52.48
N ASN A 278 16.16 -17.83 -53.21
CA ASN A 278 15.14 -18.40 -54.09
C ASN A 278 15.80 -19.31 -55.13
N ARG A 279 15.21 -20.50 -55.35
CA ARG A 279 15.57 -21.35 -56.48
C ARG A 279 15.34 -20.59 -57.79
N PRO A 280 16.15 -20.85 -58.84
CA PRO A 280 16.06 -20.14 -60.12
C PRO A 280 14.88 -20.64 -60.98
N LEU A 281 13.67 -20.67 -60.40
CA LEU A 281 12.43 -21.06 -61.06
C LEU A 281 11.77 -19.83 -61.69
N ASN A 282 11.40 -19.92 -62.96
CA ASN A 282 10.68 -18.90 -63.71
C ASN A 282 9.18 -19.18 -63.71
N ASN A 283 8.39 -18.16 -64.07
CA ASN A 283 6.96 -18.32 -64.28
C ASN A 283 6.66 -19.47 -65.29
N GLY A 284 5.85 -20.43 -64.86
CA GLY A 284 5.51 -21.64 -65.61
C GLY A 284 6.34 -22.88 -65.26
N ASP A 285 7.48 -22.74 -64.56
CA ASP A 285 8.32 -23.86 -64.16
C ASP A 285 7.58 -24.78 -63.17
N ALA A 286 7.86 -26.08 -63.26
CA ALA A 286 7.23 -27.11 -62.44
C ALA A 286 7.93 -27.25 -61.08
N ARG A 287 7.13 -27.51 -60.04
CA ARG A 287 7.59 -27.87 -58.69
C ARG A 287 7.64 -29.39 -58.54
N ASP A 288 8.56 -30.04 -59.26
CA ASP A 288 8.69 -31.50 -59.37
C ASP A 288 9.95 -32.10 -58.71
N SER A 289 10.73 -31.25 -58.03
CA SER A 289 11.95 -31.63 -57.34
C SER A 289 12.12 -30.85 -56.04
N LEU A 290 12.61 -31.51 -54.98
CA LEU A 290 12.92 -30.91 -53.69
C LEU A 290 14.39 -30.45 -53.62
N PRO A 291 14.68 -29.33 -52.94
CA PRO A 291 16.04 -28.85 -52.75
C PRO A 291 16.85 -29.81 -51.84
N GLN A 292 18.17 -29.75 -51.95
CA GLN A 292 19.07 -30.69 -51.28
C GLN A 292 18.97 -30.60 -49.75
N TRP A 293 18.75 -29.42 -49.17
CA TRP A 293 18.54 -29.27 -47.73
C TRP A 293 17.36 -30.11 -47.20
N VAL A 294 16.30 -30.34 -47.99
CA VAL A 294 15.15 -31.18 -47.60
C VAL A 294 15.58 -32.64 -47.49
N VAL A 295 16.47 -33.09 -48.36
CA VAL A 295 17.07 -34.43 -48.28
C VAL A 295 17.93 -34.56 -47.03
N THR A 296 18.78 -33.57 -46.79
CA THR A 296 19.73 -33.58 -45.68
C THR A 296 19.04 -33.47 -44.32
N LEU A 297 18.02 -32.62 -44.19
CA LEU A 297 17.34 -32.34 -42.92
C LEU A 297 16.09 -33.19 -42.68
N GLU A 298 15.30 -33.50 -43.72
CA GLU A 298 14.03 -34.23 -43.57
C GLU A 298 14.12 -35.69 -44.05
N GLY A 299 15.26 -36.13 -44.60
CA GLY A 299 15.45 -37.51 -45.07
C GLY A 299 14.59 -37.89 -46.27
N ARG A 300 14.08 -36.90 -47.02
CA ARG A 300 13.22 -37.07 -48.19
C ARG A 300 14.04 -37.24 -49.47
N SER A 301 13.41 -37.66 -50.57
CA SER A 301 14.07 -37.75 -51.88
C SER A 301 13.99 -36.42 -52.62
N THR A 302 15.02 -36.06 -53.39
CA THR A 302 14.94 -34.94 -54.34
C THR A 302 13.88 -35.16 -55.42
N ALA A 303 13.56 -36.41 -55.75
CA ALA A 303 12.50 -36.76 -56.69
C ALA A 303 11.13 -36.73 -56.01
N VAL A 304 10.21 -35.94 -56.56
CA VAL A 304 8.82 -35.87 -56.08
C VAL A 304 7.95 -36.87 -56.84
N ALA A 305 7.13 -37.62 -56.12
CA ALA A 305 6.16 -38.53 -56.75
C ALA A 305 5.17 -37.74 -57.61
N ALA A 306 4.74 -38.30 -58.75
CA ALA A 306 3.88 -37.61 -59.70
C ALA A 306 2.55 -37.09 -59.09
N ASN A 307 2.06 -37.73 -58.03
CA ASN A 307 0.86 -37.35 -57.28
C ASN A 307 1.13 -36.46 -56.06
N ARG A 308 2.31 -35.81 -56.01
CA ARG A 308 2.76 -34.93 -54.93
C ARG A 308 3.51 -33.69 -55.47
N VAL A 309 3.47 -33.49 -56.79
CA VAL A 309 4.09 -32.35 -57.48
C VAL A 309 3.38 -31.06 -57.04
N GLY A 310 4.13 -30.00 -56.81
CA GLY A 310 3.56 -28.71 -56.42
C GLY A 310 2.93 -27.99 -57.62
N PRO A 311 2.20 -26.89 -57.41
CA PRO A 311 1.69 -26.10 -58.51
C PRO A 311 2.87 -25.44 -59.25
N ASN A 312 2.71 -25.20 -60.56
CA ASN A 312 3.72 -24.44 -61.30
C ASN A 312 3.84 -23.02 -60.74
N VAL A 313 5.05 -22.45 -60.87
CA VAL A 313 5.29 -21.05 -60.52
C VAL A 313 4.35 -20.17 -61.34
N SER A 314 3.62 -19.30 -60.65
CA SER A 314 2.62 -18.41 -61.24
C SER A 314 2.40 -17.18 -60.37
N ASN A 315 1.60 -16.22 -60.81
CA ASN A 315 1.21 -15.09 -59.95
C ASN A 315 0.43 -15.53 -58.70
N GLN A 316 -0.27 -16.67 -58.76
CA GLN A 316 -0.98 -17.24 -57.61
C GLN A 316 -0.05 -18.00 -56.66
N TYR A 317 1.00 -18.61 -57.20
CA TYR A 317 1.98 -19.41 -56.47
C TYR A 317 3.39 -18.96 -56.85
N PRO A 318 3.79 -17.72 -56.47
CA PRO A 318 5.09 -17.16 -56.83
C PRO A 318 6.24 -17.97 -56.20
N VAL A 319 7.47 -17.78 -56.68
CA VAL A 319 8.64 -18.38 -56.01
C VAL A 319 8.78 -17.78 -54.61
N GLY A 320 9.02 -18.63 -53.62
CA GLY A 320 9.02 -18.25 -52.19
C GLY A 320 7.68 -18.48 -51.50
N HIS A 321 6.63 -18.85 -52.26
CA HIS A 321 5.34 -19.23 -51.68
C HIS A 321 5.44 -20.48 -50.80
N TYR A 322 6.37 -21.38 -51.13
CA TYR A 322 6.67 -22.57 -50.33
C TYR A 322 8.11 -22.55 -49.82
N LEU A 323 8.36 -23.13 -48.65
CA LEU A 323 9.71 -23.23 -48.10
C LEU A 323 10.66 -24.01 -49.02
N GLU A 324 10.13 -25.00 -49.74
CA GLU A 324 10.87 -25.82 -50.69
C GLU A 324 11.21 -25.08 -52.01
N ASP A 325 10.75 -23.82 -52.15
CA ASP A 325 11.21 -22.90 -53.20
C ASP A 325 12.56 -22.25 -52.87
N TYR A 326 13.05 -22.37 -51.63
CA TYR A 326 14.39 -21.89 -51.24
C TYR A 326 15.43 -23.00 -51.36
N GLU A 327 16.62 -22.66 -51.82
CA GLU A 327 17.79 -23.54 -51.80
C GLU A 327 18.87 -22.98 -50.87
N TYR A 328 19.59 -23.89 -50.20
CA TYR A 328 20.74 -23.51 -49.39
C TYR A 328 21.94 -23.27 -50.31
N LYS A 329 22.57 -22.10 -50.19
CA LYS A 329 23.70 -21.65 -51.02
C LYS A 329 24.88 -22.62 -50.98
N GLY A 330 25.13 -23.26 -49.84
CA GLY A 330 26.18 -24.29 -49.72
C GLY A 330 25.93 -25.53 -50.58
N ASP A 331 24.67 -25.94 -50.75
CA ASP A 331 24.32 -27.13 -51.56
C ASP A 331 24.55 -26.90 -53.06
N ILE A 332 24.56 -25.64 -53.50
CA ILE A 332 24.82 -25.23 -54.89
C ILE A 332 26.26 -24.74 -55.11
N GLY A 333 27.14 -24.98 -54.14
CA GLY A 333 28.59 -24.73 -54.27
C GLY A 333 29.06 -23.33 -53.90
N GLN A 334 28.22 -22.48 -53.31
CA GLN A 334 28.68 -21.21 -52.72
C GLN A 334 29.35 -21.45 -51.36
N SER A 335 30.26 -20.55 -50.96
CA SER A 335 31.11 -20.72 -49.78
C SER A 335 30.61 -19.95 -48.55
N LEU A 336 30.34 -20.68 -47.46
CA LEU A 336 30.05 -20.13 -46.13
C LEU A 336 31.23 -19.31 -45.60
N GLY A 337 30.96 -18.11 -45.08
CA GLY A 337 31.94 -17.13 -44.62
C GLY A 337 32.56 -16.26 -45.73
N VAL A 338 32.18 -16.48 -46.99
CA VAL A 338 32.66 -15.70 -48.14
C VAL A 338 31.49 -15.07 -48.90
N GLU A 339 30.53 -15.88 -49.36
CA GLU A 339 29.37 -15.41 -50.13
C GLU A 339 28.13 -15.20 -49.25
N PHE A 340 28.08 -15.87 -48.11
CA PHE A 340 27.03 -15.76 -47.10
C PHE A 340 27.58 -16.08 -45.72
N ASP A 341 26.88 -15.68 -44.66
CA ASP A 341 27.38 -15.73 -43.28
C ASP A 341 26.74 -16.81 -42.42
N LEU A 342 25.48 -17.13 -42.71
CA LEU A 342 24.65 -18.00 -41.88
C LEU A 342 24.54 -19.38 -42.53
N ASN A 343 24.69 -20.44 -41.73
CA ASN A 343 24.59 -21.81 -42.23
C ASN A 343 23.13 -22.23 -42.51
N GLU A 344 22.91 -23.50 -42.87
CA GLU A 344 21.60 -24.08 -43.16
C GLU A 344 20.62 -24.06 -41.97
N HIS A 345 21.12 -23.80 -40.76
CA HIS A 345 20.30 -23.63 -39.55
C HIS A 345 20.06 -22.15 -39.21
N ASN A 346 20.56 -21.24 -40.03
CA ASN A 346 20.57 -19.79 -39.79
C ASN A 346 21.48 -19.35 -38.63
N VAL A 347 22.57 -20.09 -38.35
CA VAL A 347 23.54 -19.71 -37.30
C VAL A 347 24.94 -19.40 -37.83
N ARG A 348 25.70 -18.64 -37.04
CA ARG A 348 27.14 -18.43 -37.19
C ARG A 348 27.82 -18.54 -35.83
N PHE A 349 28.99 -19.19 -35.76
CA PHE A 349 29.86 -19.04 -34.59
C PHE A 349 30.51 -17.66 -34.66
N CYS A 350 30.30 -16.82 -33.66
CA CYS A 350 30.96 -15.53 -33.58
C CYS A 350 31.10 -15.01 -32.16
N VAL A 351 32.11 -14.17 -31.94
CA VAL A 351 32.17 -13.26 -30.80
C VAL A 351 31.04 -12.25 -30.92
N THR A 352 30.47 -11.88 -29.79
CA THR A 352 29.42 -10.85 -29.67
C THR A 352 29.75 -9.97 -28.47
N PRO A 353 29.07 -8.82 -28.29
CA PRO A 353 29.27 -7.99 -27.10
C PRO A 353 29.10 -8.77 -25.78
N GLU A 354 28.15 -9.71 -25.74
CA GLU A 354 27.83 -10.52 -24.56
C GLU A 354 28.68 -11.80 -24.45
N PHE A 355 29.17 -12.32 -25.59
CA PHE A 355 29.98 -13.54 -25.67
C PHE A 355 31.34 -13.25 -26.32
N PRO A 356 32.28 -12.64 -25.58
CA PRO A 356 33.59 -12.26 -26.12
C PRO A 356 34.47 -13.46 -26.52
N ASP A 357 34.20 -14.63 -25.95
CA ASP A 357 34.88 -15.89 -26.31
C ASP A 357 34.19 -16.64 -27.47
N GLY A 358 33.06 -16.11 -27.95
CA GLY A 358 32.29 -16.66 -29.05
C GLY A 358 31.17 -17.61 -28.64
N ILE A 359 30.09 -17.57 -29.40
CA ILE A 359 28.94 -18.47 -29.29
C ILE A 359 28.38 -18.75 -30.69
N PHE A 360 27.67 -19.88 -30.86
CA PHE A 360 26.77 -19.99 -32.01
C PHE A 360 25.55 -19.09 -31.78
N ALA A 361 25.25 -18.24 -32.74
CA ALA A 361 24.15 -17.29 -32.65
C ALA A 361 23.29 -17.38 -33.90
N TYR A 362 21.97 -17.37 -33.71
CA TYR A 362 21.02 -17.09 -34.78
C TYR A 362 20.99 -15.59 -35.05
N PHE A 363 20.64 -15.23 -36.29
CA PHE A 363 20.47 -13.84 -36.68
C PHE A 363 19.15 -13.70 -37.41
N VAL A 364 18.40 -12.64 -37.10
CA VAL A 364 17.26 -12.31 -37.95
C VAL A 364 17.77 -11.89 -39.32
N ALA A 365 17.15 -12.39 -40.37
CA ALA A 365 17.60 -12.18 -41.74
C ALA A 365 16.68 -11.16 -42.43
N ILE A 366 17.29 -10.07 -42.94
CA ILE A 366 16.60 -9.02 -43.68
C ILE A 366 17.35 -8.60 -44.95
N GLU A 367 16.63 -7.99 -45.87
CA GLU A 367 17.17 -7.20 -46.97
C GLU A 367 17.61 -5.80 -46.53
N ALA A 368 18.17 -5.02 -47.46
CA ALA A 368 18.70 -3.69 -47.15
C ALA A 368 17.64 -2.65 -46.77
N ASP A 369 16.39 -2.88 -47.15
CA ASP A 369 15.25 -2.01 -46.82
C ASP A 369 14.53 -2.44 -45.54
N GLY A 370 14.98 -3.51 -44.86
CA GLY A 370 14.33 -4.07 -43.68
C GLY A 370 13.36 -5.22 -43.96
N SER A 371 13.09 -5.53 -45.24
CA SER A 371 12.19 -6.63 -45.59
C SER A 371 12.72 -7.97 -45.07
N PRO A 372 11.91 -8.81 -44.42
CA PRO A 372 12.34 -10.13 -43.98
C PRO A 372 12.83 -11.01 -45.15
N THR A 373 13.93 -11.75 -44.94
CA THR A 373 14.44 -12.73 -45.93
C THR A 373 14.55 -14.11 -45.28
N TYR A 374 14.26 -15.17 -46.03
CA TYR A 374 14.19 -16.53 -45.48
C TYR A 374 15.56 -16.96 -44.90
N PRO A 375 15.60 -17.60 -43.72
CA PRO A 375 14.47 -18.16 -42.96
C PRO A 375 13.97 -17.29 -41.81
N TYR A 376 14.19 -15.97 -41.90
CA TYR A 376 13.78 -14.93 -40.95
C TYR A 376 14.42 -15.01 -39.57
N ASN A 377 14.22 -16.09 -38.82
CA ASN A 377 14.69 -16.26 -37.44
C ASN A 377 15.57 -17.52 -37.30
N ILE A 378 15.12 -18.66 -37.83
CA ILE A 378 15.77 -19.96 -37.72
C ILE A 378 15.49 -20.81 -38.97
N GLY A 379 16.42 -21.69 -39.36
CA GLY A 379 16.16 -22.72 -40.37
C GLY A 379 15.15 -23.79 -39.91
N ARG A 380 14.99 -24.86 -40.70
CA ARG A 380 14.00 -25.95 -40.42
C ARG A 380 14.36 -26.89 -39.28
N SER A 381 15.46 -26.65 -38.60
CA SER A 381 15.92 -27.45 -37.46
C SER A 381 16.73 -26.61 -36.49
N PHE A 382 16.61 -26.98 -35.22
CA PHE A 382 17.43 -26.43 -34.14
C PHE A 382 18.90 -26.76 -34.36
N TYR A 383 19.76 -25.78 -34.08
CA TYR A 383 21.20 -25.98 -34.11
C TYR A 383 21.66 -26.78 -32.88
N GLY A 384 21.21 -26.43 -31.68
CA GLY A 384 21.49 -27.15 -30.43
C GLY A 384 20.46 -28.24 -30.12
N ASP A 385 20.48 -28.75 -28.88
CA ASP A 385 19.47 -29.68 -28.37
C ASP A 385 18.28 -28.90 -27.80
N PRO A 386 17.08 -28.95 -28.42
CA PRO A 386 15.94 -28.12 -28.03
C PRO A 386 15.24 -28.70 -26.79
N THR A 387 15.87 -28.58 -25.63
CA THR A 387 15.25 -28.99 -24.36
C THR A 387 14.31 -27.92 -23.79
N GLY A 388 14.18 -26.76 -24.41
CA GLY A 388 13.20 -25.74 -24.05
C GLY A 388 11.79 -26.12 -24.48
N ASP A 389 10.81 -25.81 -23.65
CA ASP A 389 9.40 -26.15 -23.89
C ASP A 389 8.46 -25.29 -23.02
N ASN A 390 7.18 -25.26 -23.38
CA ASN A 390 6.13 -24.78 -22.51
C ASN A 390 6.04 -25.70 -21.28
N VAL A 391 5.96 -25.10 -20.09
CA VAL A 391 5.81 -25.84 -18.85
C VAL A 391 4.62 -25.31 -18.07
N ASN A 392 3.97 -26.17 -17.28
CA ASN A 392 2.83 -25.75 -16.48
C ASN A 392 3.24 -25.09 -15.16
N ASN A 393 4.45 -25.39 -14.66
CA ASN A 393 4.93 -24.93 -13.37
C ASN A 393 6.43 -24.67 -13.39
N ILE A 394 6.86 -23.71 -12.58
CA ILE A 394 8.27 -23.49 -12.25
C ILE A 394 8.65 -24.46 -11.12
N PRO A 395 9.81 -25.15 -11.19
CA PRO A 395 10.24 -26.05 -10.12
C PRO A 395 10.41 -25.31 -8.79
N ALA A 396 9.99 -25.91 -7.68
CA ALA A 396 10.12 -25.31 -6.33
C ALA A 396 11.56 -24.98 -5.90
N GLY A 397 12.57 -25.56 -6.57
CA GLY A 397 13.99 -25.24 -6.35
C GLY A 397 14.56 -24.22 -7.33
N ALA A 398 13.73 -23.58 -8.16
CA ALA A 398 14.16 -22.48 -9.01
C ALA A 398 14.27 -21.20 -8.17
N SER A 399 15.29 -20.39 -8.45
CA SER A 399 15.47 -19.07 -7.87
C SER A 399 14.88 -18.01 -8.79
N VAL A 400 14.10 -17.09 -8.23
CA VAL A 400 13.64 -15.90 -8.94
C VAL A 400 14.84 -14.99 -9.18
N TYR A 401 15.06 -14.60 -10.44
CA TYR A 401 16.06 -13.63 -10.86
C TYR A 401 15.46 -12.21 -10.90
N TRP A 402 14.22 -12.09 -11.37
CA TRP A 402 13.55 -10.79 -11.54
C TRP A 402 12.04 -10.95 -11.65
N GLU A 403 11.30 -9.98 -11.10
CA GLU A 403 9.83 -9.85 -11.15
C GLU A 403 9.41 -8.48 -11.72
N GLY A 404 8.28 -8.46 -12.41
CA GLY A 404 7.77 -7.37 -13.23
C GLY A 404 6.36 -6.92 -12.84
N GLY A 405 5.79 -6.03 -13.65
CA GLY A 405 4.47 -5.48 -13.35
C GLY A 405 4.45 -4.76 -11.99
N PRO A 406 3.45 -5.05 -11.14
CA PRO A 406 3.30 -4.41 -9.83
C PRO A 406 4.23 -4.96 -8.74
N GLU A 407 4.88 -6.12 -8.94
CA GLU A 407 5.85 -6.72 -8.02
C GLU A 407 7.26 -6.13 -8.20
N ARG A 408 7.44 -5.33 -9.25
CA ARG A 408 8.69 -4.62 -9.48
C ARG A 408 8.97 -3.66 -8.33
N GLU A 409 10.15 -3.82 -7.72
CA GLU A 409 10.64 -2.91 -6.69
C GLU A 409 10.56 -1.44 -7.11
N VAL A 410 10.08 -0.59 -6.19
CA VAL A 410 10.02 0.87 -6.37
C VAL A 410 11.43 1.44 -6.34
N LYS A 411 12.03 1.62 -7.51
CA LYS A 411 13.40 2.13 -7.65
C LYS A 411 13.42 3.60 -8.01
N VAL A 412 13.99 4.43 -7.14
CA VAL A 412 14.27 5.85 -7.45
C VAL A 412 15.25 5.94 -8.63
N GLN A 413 14.82 6.58 -9.70
CA GLN A 413 15.56 6.76 -10.95
C GLN A 413 16.35 8.07 -10.98
N SER A 414 15.78 9.14 -10.43
CA SER A 414 16.45 10.44 -10.34
C SER A 414 15.94 11.26 -9.17
N ILE A 415 16.84 12.07 -8.62
CA ILE A 415 16.54 13.11 -7.64
C ILE A 415 17.18 14.40 -8.16
N SER A 416 16.45 15.50 -8.17
CA SER A 416 16.99 16.83 -8.46
C SER A 416 16.46 17.85 -7.48
N ALA A 417 17.28 18.82 -7.11
CA ALA A 417 16.87 19.97 -6.33
C ALA A 417 16.96 21.24 -7.20
N ASP A 418 15.97 22.12 -7.12
CA ASP A 418 16.02 23.45 -7.73
C ASP A 418 16.50 24.46 -6.68
N ASP A 419 17.73 24.95 -6.84
CA ASP A 419 18.36 25.92 -5.92
C ASP A 419 17.63 27.27 -5.83
N SER A 420 16.74 27.58 -6.80
CA SER A 420 16.00 28.84 -6.84
C SER A 420 14.64 28.77 -6.14
N THR A 421 14.00 27.59 -6.16
CA THR A 421 12.69 27.37 -5.52
C THR A 421 12.78 26.55 -4.23
N GLY A 422 13.87 25.81 -4.01
CA GLY A 422 14.01 24.85 -2.92
C GLY A 422 13.16 23.59 -3.11
N ASP A 423 12.78 23.28 -4.35
CA ASP A 423 12.01 22.07 -4.67
C ASP A 423 12.93 20.86 -4.78
N VAL A 424 12.55 19.74 -4.16
CA VAL A 424 13.12 18.43 -4.48
C VAL A 424 12.14 17.68 -5.38
N VAL A 425 12.64 17.21 -6.53
CA VAL A 425 11.92 16.37 -7.47
C VAL A 425 12.48 14.96 -7.38
N VAL A 426 11.62 13.98 -7.08
CA VAL A 426 11.95 12.56 -7.02
C VAL A 426 11.20 11.84 -8.13
N THR A 427 11.90 11.01 -8.91
CA THR A 427 11.28 10.16 -9.94
C THR A 427 11.65 8.70 -9.66
N TRP A 428 10.68 7.80 -9.69
CA TRP A 428 10.87 6.36 -9.41
C TRP A 428 10.14 5.48 -10.41
N SER A 429 10.53 4.21 -10.52
CA SER A 429 9.80 3.23 -11.35
C SER A 429 8.41 2.94 -10.80
N SER A 430 7.42 2.92 -11.68
CA SER A 430 6.03 2.70 -11.29
C SER A 430 5.30 1.71 -12.19
N ALA A 431 4.24 1.13 -11.66
CA ALA A 431 3.28 0.31 -12.39
C ALA A 431 2.04 1.16 -12.71
N GLU A 432 1.61 1.12 -13.97
CA GLU A 432 0.38 1.74 -14.43
C GLU A 432 -0.82 1.21 -13.65
N GLY A 433 -1.74 2.09 -13.26
CA GLY A 433 -2.83 1.75 -12.33
C GLY A 433 -2.43 1.77 -10.85
N GLY A 434 -1.15 1.97 -10.52
CA GLY A 434 -0.66 2.12 -9.15
C GLY A 434 -0.85 3.54 -8.61
N TYR A 435 -1.16 3.63 -7.32
CA TYR A 435 -1.05 4.86 -6.52
C TYR A 435 0.12 4.69 -5.55
N TYR A 436 0.91 5.75 -5.41
CA TYR A 436 2.13 5.79 -4.62
C TYR A 436 2.03 6.85 -3.53
N ARG A 437 2.77 6.66 -2.44
CA ARG A 437 3.06 7.67 -1.43
C ARG A 437 4.55 7.89 -1.32
N VAL A 438 4.97 9.03 -0.80
CA VAL A 438 6.36 9.34 -0.51
C VAL A 438 6.49 9.56 0.98
N ASP A 439 7.32 8.79 1.66
CA ASP A 439 7.68 9.08 3.04
C ASP A 439 8.89 10.04 3.03
N SER A 440 8.99 10.90 4.03
CA SER A 440 10.13 11.80 4.24
C SER A 440 10.80 11.53 5.58
N SER A 441 12.10 11.79 5.66
CA SER A 441 12.88 11.65 6.88
C SER A 441 13.95 12.73 6.94
N SER A 442 14.23 13.29 8.12
CA SER A 442 15.36 14.21 8.30
C SER A 442 16.70 13.49 8.51
N ASP A 443 16.68 12.19 8.82
CA ASP A 443 17.84 11.42 9.27
C ASP A 443 18.02 10.04 8.60
N ALA A 444 17.12 9.67 7.68
CA ALA A 444 17.00 8.37 7.01
C ALA A 444 16.62 7.18 7.91
N ASN A 445 16.34 7.42 9.19
CA ASN A 445 15.99 6.39 10.17
C ASN A 445 14.53 6.52 10.63
N SER A 446 14.03 7.74 10.77
CA SER A 446 12.66 8.05 11.20
C SER A 446 11.85 8.55 10.02
N TRP A 447 10.86 7.78 9.56
CA TRP A 447 10.10 8.07 8.35
C TRP A 447 8.68 8.55 8.68
N SER A 448 8.30 9.68 8.10
CA SER A 448 6.95 10.24 8.17
C SER A 448 6.32 10.24 6.79
N GLU A 449 5.14 9.66 6.67
CA GLU A 449 4.36 9.66 5.42
C GLU A 449 4.04 11.11 5.00
N LEU A 450 4.27 11.44 3.72
CA LEU A 450 3.78 12.69 3.14
C LEU A 450 2.33 12.52 2.66
N PRO A 451 1.48 13.55 2.84
CA PRO A 451 0.04 13.45 2.59
C PRO A 451 -0.34 13.29 1.11
N THR A 452 0.62 13.44 0.19
CA THR A 452 0.37 13.42 -1.24
C THR A 452 0.40 12.01 -1.78
N ARG A 453 -0.78 11.53 -2.18
CA ARG A 453 -0.92 10.31 -2.97
C ARG A 453 -0.73 10.64 -4.45
N ILE A 454 0.18 9.94 -5.11
CA ILE A 454 0.56 10.19 -6.51
C ILE A 454 0.12 9.02 -7.37
N GLN A 455 -0.75 9.28 -8.35
CA GLN A 455 -1.12 8.28 -9.33
C GLN A 455 0.01 8.09 -10.35
N ALA A 456 0.32 6.84 -10.69
CA ALA A 456 1.19 6.55 -11.81
C ALA A 456 0.63 7.12 -13.11
N SER A 457 1.48 7.77 -13.90
CA SER A 457 1.06 8.35 -15.16
C SER A 457 0.79 7.27 -16.21
N ASP A 458 -0.21 7.50 -17.07
CA ASP A 458 -0.53 6.60 -18.18
C ASP A 458 0.70 6.39 -19.08
N LYS A 459 0.94 5.13 -19.50
CA LYS A 459 2.09 4.74 -20.33
C LYS A 459 3.46 5.05 -19.72
N ALA A 460 3.56 5.44 -18.45
CA ALA A 460 4.83 5.80 -17.85
C ALA A 460 5.51 4.58 -17.21
N ALA A 461 6.82 4.45 -17.43
CA ALA A 461 7.66 3.50 -16.70
C ALA A 461 8.11 4.06 -15.34
N ALA A 462 7.74 5.31 -15.04
CA ALA A 462 8.16 6.05 -13.86
C ALA A 462 7.13 7.10 -13.46
N THR A 463 7.08 7.41 -12.18
CA THR A 463 6.26 8.47 -11.57
C THR A 463 7.17 9.52 -10.99
N THR A 464 6.80 10.80 -11.14
CA THR A 464 7.52 11.94 -10.60
C THR A 464 6.68 12.66 -9.55
N TRP A 465 7.32 13.06 -8.46
CA TRP A 465 6.76 13.91 -7.43
C TRP A 465 7.72 15.05 -7.09
N THR A 466 7.15 16.21 -6.74
CA THR A 466 7.88 17.41 -6.34
C THR A 466 7.41 17.85 -4.97
N ASP A 467 8.36 18.19 -4.09
CA ASP A 467 8.09 18.52 -2.68
C ASP A 467 7.47 19.92 -2.46
N GLY A 468 7.43 20.77 -3.49
CA GLY A 468 6.73 22.06 -3.42
C GLY A 468 7.37 23.09 -2.47
N GLY A 469 8.70 23.10 -2.39
CA GLY A 469 9.50 24.15 -1.75
C GLY A 469 9.90 23.88 -0.30
N ARG A 470 9.66 22.67 0.24
CA ARG A 470 10.02 22.35 1.63
C ARG A 470 11.54 22.30 1.89
N ALA A 471 12.39 22.16 0.87
CA ALA A 471 13.83 22.12 1.09
C ALA A 471 14.41 23.47 1.56
N ASN A 472 13.65 24.57 1.49
CA ASN A 472 14.05 25.85 2.09
C ASN A 472 13.94 25.87 3.64
N LEU A 473 13.44 24.81 4.27
CA LEU A 473 13.19 24.75 5.72
C LEU A 473 14.14 23.81 6.49
N VAL A 474 14.95 22.97 5.82
CA VAL A 474 15.83 21.98 6.48
C VAL A 474 17.10 21.72 5.65
N GLU A 475 18.29 21.66 6.29
CA GLU A 475 19.59 21.50 5.59
C GLU A 475 19.76 20.15 4.85
N ALA A 476 18.99 19.11 5.20
CA ALA A 476 18.94 17.82 4.49
C ALA A 476 17.63 17.06 4.78
N SER A 477 17.09 16.33 3.79
CA SER A 477 15.94 15.42 3.94
C SER A 477 16.05 14.25 2.98
N TYR A 478 15.55 13.09 3.39
CA TYR A 478 15.48 11.83 2.64
C TYR A 478 14.04 11.55 2.25
N TYR A 479 13.84 10.92 1.09
CA TYR A 479 12.52 10.60 0.57
C TYR A 479 12.48 9.15 0.09
N ARG A 480 11.40 8.44 0.39
CA ARG A 480 11.19 7.04 -0.02
C ARG A 480 9.79 6.87 -0.61
N PRO A 481 9.66 6.65 -1.93
CA PRO A 481 8.39 6.30 -2.54
C PRO A 481 8.01 4.84 -2.22
N ARG A 482 6.71 4.57 -2.04
CA ARG A 482 6.13 3.23 -1.85
C ARG A 482 4.81 3.07 -2.58
N LEU A 483 4.53 1.87 -3.07
CA LEU A 483 3.24 1.52 -3.66
C LEU A 483 2.19 1.44 -2.56
N ASP A 484 1.10 2.20 -2.70
CA ASP A 484 0.01 2.32 -1.71
C ASP A 484 -1.16 1.41 -2.08
N THR A 485 -1.62 1.49 -3.33
CA THR A 485 -2.71 0.64 -3.84
C THR A 485 -2.56 0.42 -5.33
N LEU A 486 -3.24 -0.60 -5.87
CA LEU A 486 -3.22 -0.91 -7.29
C LEU A 486 -4.64 -1.06 -7.86
N ALA A 487 -4.87 -0.55 -9.07
CA ALA A 487 -6.10 -0.78 -9.80
C ALA A 487 -6.25 -2.25 -10.20
N THR A 488 -7.49 -2.74 -10.30
CA THR A 488 -7.76 -4.12 -10.72
C THR A 488 -7.23 -4.38 -12.14
N PHE A 489 -6.50 -5.47 -12.30
CA PHE A 489 -5.94 -5.92 -13.57
C PHE A 489 -6.13 -7.43 -13.73
N ASP A 490 -5.85 -7.97 -14.91
CA ASP A 490 -5.82 -9.42 -15.18
C ASP A 490 -4.50 -10.01 -14.67
N ASP A 491 -4.57 -10.70 -13.54
CA ASP A 491 -3.45 -11.37 -12.88
C ASP A 491 -3.29 -12.84 -13.31
N GLN A 492 -4.06 -13.32 -14.30
CA GLN A 492 -4.01 -14.73 -14.68
C GLN A 492 -2.63 -15.16 -15.17
N GLY A 493 -2.10 -16.19 -14.49
CA GLY A 493 -0.78 -16.75 -14.80
C GLY A 493 0.37 -16.14 -14.02
N PHE A 494 0.09 -15.13 -13.19
CA PHE A 494 1.05 -14.49 -12.31
C PHE A 494 0.65 -14.78 -10.87
N ASP A 495 1.60 -15.27 -10.08
CA ASP A 495 1.40 -15.51 -8.65
C ASP A 495 1.66 -14.19 -7.93
N TYR A 496 0.69 -13.27 -8.05
CA TYR A 496 0.86 -11.93 -7.51
C TYR A 496 0.89 -11.98 -5.99
N ASP A 497 2.08 -11.76 -5.44
CA ASP A 497 2.28 -11.67 -4.00
C ASP A 497 1.84 -10.28 -3.52
N ASN A 498 0.61 -10.21 -3.02
CA ASN A 498 0.06 -9.00 -2.42
C ASN A 498 0.76 -8.62 -1.09
N SER A 499 1.75 -9.39 -0.62
CA SER A 499 2.60 -9.03 0.52
C SER A 499 3.73 -8.06 0.16
N ASN A 500 4.10 -7.93 -1.12
CA ASN A 500 5.05 -6.93 -1.62
C ASN A 500 4.42 -5.51 -1.73
N VAL A 501 3.10 -5.40 -1.56
CA VAL A 501 2.48 -4.16 -1.09
C VAL A 501 2.76 -4.09 0.41
N GLU A 502 3.97 -3.67 0.80
CA GLU A 502 4.55 -3.79 2.16
C GLU A 502 3.48 -3.91 3.25
N ALA A 503 3.16 -5.16 3.63
CA ALA A 503 2.52 -5.42 4.90
C ALA A 503 3.52 -5.05 6.02
N PRO A 504 3.07 -4.47 7.14
CA PRO A 504 3.96 -4.08 8.22
C PRO A 504 4.77 -5.28 8.72
N ARG A 505 6.09 -5.13 8.84
CA ARG A 505 6.94 -6.08 9.56
C ARG A 505 6.96 -5.71 11.04
N ASN A 506 6.90 -6.70 11.92
CA ASN A 506 6.89 -6.47 13.36
C ASN A 506 8.31 -6.30 13.89
N THR A 507 8.48 -5.31 14.77
CA THR A 507 9.70 -5.11 15.53
C THR A 507 9.56 -5.86 16.84
N ILE A 508 10.47 -6.79 17.12
CA ILE A 508 10.46 -7.55 18.37
C ILE A 508 11.73 -7.29 19.19
N LEU A 509 11.56 -7.27 20.51
CA LEU A 509 12.64 -7.14 21.48
C LEU A 509 13.00 -8.51 22.05
N ALA A 510 14.24 -8.96 21.87
CA ALA A 510 14.72 -10.22 22.44
C ALA A 510 15.80 -9.99 23.49
N THR A 511 15.71 -10.71 24.61
CA THR A 511 16.72 -10.70 25.68
C THR A 511 17.63 -11.90 25.53
N LEU A 512 18.93 -11.65 25.45
CA LEU A 512 20.00 -12.64 25.39
C LEU A 512 20.33 -13.12 26.81
N GLU A 513 20.17 -14.42 27.04
CA GLU A 513 20.15 -15.01 28.38
C GLU A 513 21.42 -15.80 28.69
N SER A 514 22.02 -16.44 27.70
CA SER A 514 23.18 -17.31 27.91
C SER A 514 24.14 -17.30 26.72
N GLY A 515 25.42 -17.59 26.94
CA GLY A 515 26.40 -17.56 25.86
C GLY A 515 27.85 -17.74 26.30
N THR A 516 28.76 -17.71 25.32
CA THR A 516 30.21 -17.69 25.53
C THR A 516 30.78 -16.31 25.24
N GLY A 517 31.68 -15.84 26.10
CA GLY A 517 32.20 -14.48 26.05
C GLY A 517 31.22 -13.44 26.61
N THR A 518 31.56 -12.16 26.50
CA THR A 518 30.73 -11.06 27.02
C THR A 518 30.35 -10.16 25.84
N PRO A 519 29.05 -9.95 25.53
CA PRO A 519 28.63 -9.07 24.44
C PRO A 519 29.21 -7.67 24.65
N PRO A 520 29.63 -6.96 23.60
CA PRO A 520 30.20 -5.63 23.76
C PRO A 520 29.24 -4.69 24.51
N ASN A 521 29.75 -4.00 25.53
CA ASN A 521 29.02 -2.95 26.25
C ASN A 521 28.76 -1.72 25.37
N ASN A 522 29.55 -1.55 24.30
CA ASN A 522 29.30 -0.54 23.28
C ASN A 522 28.10 -0.98 22.43
N LEU A 523 26.96 -0.30 22.60
CA LEU A 523 25.71 -0.64 21.92
C LEU A 523 25.79 -0.48 20.39
N ASN A 524 26.74 0.33 19.88
CA ASN A 524 26.99 0.47 18.44
C ASN A 524 27.77 -0.70 17.82
N ALA A 525 28.30 -1.62 18.63
CA ALA A 525 28.92 -2.84 18.15
C ALA A 525 27.85 -3.92 17.98
N LEU A 526 27.11 -3.90 16.88
CA LEU A 526 26.08 -4.89 16.57
C LEU A 526 26.71 -6.28 16.35
N PRO A 527 25.97 -7.38 16.61
CA PRO A 527 26.46 -8.71 16.27
C PRO A 527 26.68 -8.85 14.76
N ASP A 528 27.71 -9.60 14.38
CA ASP A 528 28.03 -9.94 12.99
C ASP A 528 26.95 -10.85 12.38
N THR A 529 26.20 -11.57 13.22
CA THR A 529 25.11 -12.45 12.78
C THR A 529 24.04 -12.50 13.86
N ILE A 530 22.78 -12.41 13.45
CA ILE A 530 21.62 -12.62 14.29
C ILE A 530 20.66 -13.60 13.62
N ILE A 531 20.14 -14.54 14.39
CA ILE A 531 19.29 -15.61 13.89
C ILE A 531 18.07 -15.72 14.79
N PHE A 532 16.88 -15.59 14.22
CA PHE A 532 15.60 -15.87 14.85
C PHE A 532 15.10 -17.24 14.37
N ASN A 533 14.97 -18.19 15.29
CA ASN A 533 14.49 -19.55 15.05
C ASN A 533 15.13 -20.26 13.83
N GLY A 534 16.46 -20.13 13.72
CA GLY A 534 17.23 -20.70 12.62
C GLY A 534 17.26 -19.88 11.33
N GLN A 535 16.57 -18.74 11.24
CA GLN A 535 16.59 -17.83 10.10
C GLN A 535 17.33 -16.51 10.39
N PRO A 536 18.12 -15.98 9.45
CA PRO A 536 18.74 -14.67 9.62
C PRO A 536 17.68 -13.56 9.61
N VAL A 537 17.90 -12.53 10.44
CA VAL A 537 16.98 -11.38 10.57
C VAL A 537 17.73 -10.06 10.56
N THR A 538 16.99 -8.96 10.39
CA THR A 538 17.55 -7.60 10.43
C THR A 538 17.62 -7.10 11.87
N ILE A 539 18.73 -6.46 12.22
CA ILE A 539 18.90 -5.78 13.51
C ILE A 539 18.48 -4.34 13.35
N ILE A 540 17.57 -3.90 14.20
CA ILE A 540 17.13 -2.51 14.27
C ILE A 540 18.02 -1.76 15.26
N SER A 541 18.12 -2.27 16.49
CA SER A 541 18.89 -1.60 17.54
C SER A 541 19.41 -2.56 18.63
N ARG A 542 20.24 -2.03 19.53
CA ARG A 542 20.69 -2.70 20.77
C ARG A 542 20.42 -1.80 21.98
N PRO A 543 19.24 -1.88 22.61
CA PRO A 543 18.89 -1.01 23.73
C PRO A 543 19.78 -1.23 24.96
N SER A 544 20.32 -2.44 25.11
CA SER A 544 21.17 -2.81 26.24
C SER A 544 22.26 -3.80 25.79
N GLN A 545 23.21 -4.09 26.69
CA GLN A 545 24.25 -5.09 26.43
C GLN A 545 23.66 -6.46 26.05
N TYR A 546 22.52 -6.84 26.64
CA TYR A 546 21.90 -8.15 26.48
C TYR A 546 20.55 -8.09 25.78
N THR A 547 20.18 -6.96 25.21
CA THR A 547 18.88 -6.80 24.53
C THR A 547 19.13 -6.36 23.09
N ILE A 548 18.43 -7.00 22.18
CA ILE A 548 18.51 -6.78 20.74
C ILE A 548 17.08 -6.54 20.23
N GLU A 549 16.96 -5.56 19.35
CA GLU A 549 15.71 -5.26 18.65
C GLU A 549 15.88 -5.70 17.20
N ILE A 550 14.96 -6.52 16.70
CA ILE A 550 15.05 -7.16 15.39
C ILE A 550 13.72 -7.07 14.64
N GLU A 551 13.80 -7.06 13.32
CA GLU A 551 12.64 -7.10 12.44
C GLU A 551 12.32 -8.56 12.09
N VAL A 552 11.09 -9.00 12.38
CA VAL A 552 10.65 -10.39 12.16
C VAL A 552 9.24 -10.39 11.55
N ASN A 553 9.04 -11.24 10.55
CA ASN A 553 7.69 -11.58 10.10
C ASN A 553 7.11 -12.63 11.07
N THR A 554 6.13 -12.23 11.87
CA THR A 554 5.45 -13.12 12.81
C THR A 554 4.16 -13.72 12.24
N ASP A 555 3.79 -13.38 11.01
CA ASP A 555 2.55 -13.87 10.40
C ASP A 555 2.61 -15.40 10.22
N GLY A 556 1.62 -16.09 10.78
CA GLY A 556 1.51 -17.54 10.72
C GLY A 556 2.45 -18.30 11.67
N LEU A 557 3.23 -17.61 12.51
CA LEU A 557 3.97 -18.25 13.59
C LEU A 557 3.02 -18.64 14.75
N PRO A 558 3.07 -19.88 15.27
CA PRO A 558 2.25 -20.28 16.42
C PRO A 558 2.74 -19.68 17.74
N ASP A 559 1.87 -19.63 18.74
CA ASP A 559 2.22 -19.29 20.13
C ASP A 559 3.32 -20.24 20.64
N ASN A 560 4.52 -19.70 20.88
CA ASN A 560 5.69 -20.49 21.27
C ASN A 560 6.86 -19.60 21.74
N ASP A 561 7.84 -20.24 22.36
CA ASP A 561 9.17 -19.65 22.57
C ASP A 561 10.03 -19.85 21.32
N TYR A 562 10.60 -18.76 20.81
CA TYR A 562 11.49 -18.70 19.66
C TYR A 562 12.89 -18.36 20.11
N THR A 563 13.87 -19.15 19.67
CA THR A 563 15.27 -18.90 20.00
C THR A 563 15.83 -17.75 19.18
N VAL A 564 16.53 -16.84 19.82
CA VAL A 564 17.28 -15.76 19.17
C VAL A 564 18.75 -15.92 19.48
N SER A 565 19.60 -16.12 18.47
CA SER A 565 21.05 -16.23 18.66
C SER A 565 21.79 -15.08 18.00
N ALA A 566 22.77 -14.52 18.70
CA ALA A 566 23.58 -13.38 18.28
C ALA A 566 25.07 -13.71 18.43
N SER A 567 25.86 -13.40 17.40
CA SER A 567 27.30 -13.70 17.35
C SER A 567 28.11 -12.44 17.04
N TRP A 568 29.22 -12.23 17.76
CA TRP A 568 30.18 -11.14 17.51
C TRP A 568 31.59 -11.70 17.25
N SER A 569 32.39 -10.87 16.59
CA SER A 569 33.80 -11.10 16.32
C SER A 569 34.58 -11.43 17.60
N GLY A 570 35.55 -12.33 17.48
CA GLY A 570 36.29 -12.87 18.63
C GLY A 570 35.64 -14.10 19.29
N GLY A 571 34.59 -14.67 18.69
CA GLY A 571 33.97 -15.93 19.14
C GLY A 571 32.98 -15.73 20.30
N ILE A 572 32.39 -14.54 20.41
CA ILE A 572 31.36 -14.25 21.40
C ILE A 572 30.01 -14.66 20.79
N THR A 573 29.26 -15.52 21.45
CA THR A 573 27.96 -16.00 20.96
C THR A 573 26.97 -16.08 22.11
N TRP A 574 25.79 -15.54 21.93
CA TRP A 574 24.73 -15.54 22.94
C TRP A 574 23.40 -15.98 22.34
N GLU A 575 22.59 -16.63 23.15
CA GLU A 575 21.24 -17.09 22.86
C GLU A 575 20.28 -16.46 23.86
N GLY A 576 19.10 -16.14 23.37
CA GLY A 576 17.96 -15.59 24.08
C GLY A 576 16.68 -16.24 23.60
N ASN A 577 15.57 -15.89 24.24
CA ASN A 577 14.24 -16.35 23.86
C ASN A 577 13.35 -15.15 23.57
N TYR A 578 12.45 -15.31 22.61
CA TYR A 578 11.32 -14.43 22.35
C TYR A 578 10.06 -15.28 22.39
N THR A 579 9.13 -14.98 23.27
CA THR A 579 7.83 -15.66 23.31
C THR A 579 6.88 -14.92 22.39
N LEU A 580 6.43 -15.58 21.32
CA LEU A 580 5.29 -15.11 20.55
C LEU A 580 4.03 -15.67 21.20
N VAL A 581 3.07 -14.81 21.48
CA VAL A 581 1.73 -15.18 21.93
C VAL A 581 0.77 -14.63 20.88
N GLY A 582 0.29 -15.48 19.98
CA GLY A 582 -0.58 -15.14 18.87
C GLY A 582 -2.01 -14.80 19.30
N ASN A 583 -2.43 -15.16 20.53
CA ASN A 583 -3.67 -14.69 21.15
C ASN A 583 -3.47 -14.34 22.64
N PRO A 584 -2.84 -13.21 22.98
CA PRO A 584 -2.55 -12.85 24.36
C PRO A 584 -3.82 -12.52 25.15
N ASN A 585 -3.90 -12.95 26.41
CA ASN A 585 -5.02 -12.63 27.28
C ASN A 585 -5.11 -11.10 27.50
N ILE A 586 -6.32 -10.58 27.71
CA ILE A 586 -6.54 -9.15 27.90
C ILE A 586 -7.34 -8.92 29.17
N LEU A 587 -6.78 -8.11 30.07
CA LEU A 587 -7.44 -7.68 31.30
C LEU A 587 -7.57 -6.15 31.32
N LEU A 588 -8.77 -5.64 31.10
CA LEU A 588 -9.08 -4.22 31.19
C LEU A 588 -9.63 -3.88 32.59
N LEU A 589 -8.84 -3.19 33.39
CA LEU A 589 -9.20 -2.69 34.72
C LEU A 589 -9.68 -1.25 34.63
N ILE A 590 -10.98 -1.02 34.86
CA ILE A 590 -11.61 0.29 34.83
C ILE A 590 -12.02 0.69 36.25
N LEU A 591 -11.39 1.73 36.78
CA LEU A 591 -11.67 2.29 38.09
C LEU A 591 -12.69 3.44 37.95
N ASP A 592 -13.77 3.38 38.73
CA ASP A 592 -14.91 4.31 38.66
C ASP A 592 -14.63 5.54 39.55
N ASP A 593 -14.58 6.73 38.96
CA ASP A 593 -14.32 8.00 39.66
C ASP A 593 -12.87 8.21 40.17
N TRP A 594 -11.88 7.73 39.41
CA TRP A 594 -10.46 7.85 39.75
C TRP A 594 -9.68 8.72 38.75
N GLY A 595 -9.52 10.01 39.07
CA GLY A 595 -8.72 10.97 38.29
C GLY A 595 -7.26 11.04 38.72
N VAL A 596 -6.42 11.68 37.88
CA VAL A 596 -4.97 11.83 38.13
C VAL A 596 -4.63 12.55 39.43
N ASP A 597 -5.51 13.42 39.93
CA ASP A 597 -5.32 14.13 41.19
C ASP A 597 -5.28 13.21 42.41
N SER A 598 -5.99 12.09 42.35
CA SER A 598 -6.08 11.11 43.45
C SER A 598 -5.27 9.84 43.19
N SER A 599 -4.64 9.73 42.02
CA SER A 599 -3.72 8.65 41.66
C SER A 599 -2.34 8.85 42.32
N PRO A 600 -1.87 7.92 43.16
CA PRO A 600 -0.48 7.97 43.66
C PRO A 600 0.56 7.65 42.58
N ILE A 601 0.13 7.25 41.38
CA ILE A 601 1.01 6.99 40.22
C ILE A 601 1.33 8.30 39.51
N ASP A 602 0.37 9.22 39.41
CA ASP A 602 0.47 10.46 38.65
C ASP A 602 0.67 11.70 39.53
N ASN A 603 0.26 11.61 40.80
CA ASN A 603 0.37 12.70 41.77
C ASN A 603 1.01 12.21 43.07
N ASN A 604 1.60 13.14 43.83
CA ASN A 604 2.18 12.86 45.13
C ASN A 604 2.33 14.14 45.96
N ALA A 605 2.64 13.99 47.25
CA ALA A 605 2.76 15.12 48.18
C ALA A 605 3.97 16.03 47.91
N THR A 606 4.93 15.61 47.09
CA THR A 606 6.04 16.46 46.63
C THR A 606 5.60 17.36 45.47
N LEU A 607 4.81 16.84 44.53
CA LEU A 607 4.23 17.60 43.42
C LEU A 607 3.16 18.59 43.92
N ASN A 608 2.27 18.14 44.82
CA ASN A 608 1.17 18.94 45.35
C ASN A 608 1.15 18.90 46.89
N PRO A 609 1.89 19.78 47.58
CA PRO A 609 1.96 19.79 49.04
C PRO A 609 0.58 19.98 49.70
N GLY A 610 0.30 19.17 50.73
CA GLY A 610 -0.97 19.22 51.47
C GLY A 610 -2.05 18.26 50.99
N THR A 611 -1.78 17.49 49.92
CA THR A 611 -2.61 16.37 49.47
C THR A 611 -2.31 15.09 50.25
N THR A 612 -3.27 14.16 50.22
CA THR A 612 -3.15 12.84 50.85
C THR A 612 -3.59 11.75 49.87
N PHE A 613 -2.86 10.65 49.81
CA PHE A 613 -3.09 9.59 48.82
C PHE A 613 -3.34 8.27 49.51
N ALA A 614 -4.24 7.47 48.93
CA ALA A 614 -4.41 6.08 49.32
C ALA A 614 -3.11 5.31 49.06
N THR A 615 -2.78 4.37 49.94
CA THR A 615 -1.68 3.43 49.66
C THR A 615 -2.17 2.40 48.65
N MET A 616 -1.70 2.49 47.40
CA MET A 616 -2.08 1.57 46.31
C MET A 616 -0.85 0.81 45.81
N SER A 617 -0.37 -0.13 46.60
CA SER A 617 0.91 -0.81 46.37
C SER A 617 0.89 -1.74 45.15
N SER A 618 -0.24 -2.41 44.87
CA SER A 618 -0.39 -3.29 43.72
C SER A 618 -0.36 -2.52 42.40
N LEU A 619 -1.11 -1.41 42.32
CA LEU A 619 -1.14 -0.57 41.12
C LEU A 619 0.17 0.20 40.91
N GLN A 620 0.83 0.67 41.98
CA GLN A 620 2.16 1.25 41.85
C GLN A 620 3.17 0.21 41.32
N THR A 621 3.07 -1.05 41.75
CA THR A 621 3.89 -2.13 41.20
C THR A 621 3.58 -2.38 39.72
N LEU A 622 2.31 -2.32 39.32
CA LEU A 622 1.91 -2.42 37.91
C LEU A 622 2.55 -1.29 37.08
N ALA A 623 2.47 -0.05 37.55
CA ALA A 623 3.09 1.10 36.88
C ALA A 623 4.62 1.02 36.82
N GLN A 624 5.28 0.60 37.90
CA GLN A 624 6.73 0.41 37.95
C GLN A 624 7.25 -0.67 36.99
N ASN A 625 6.37 -1.55 36.51
CA ASN A 625 6.72 -2.65 35.61
C ASN A 625 5.97 -2.58 34.27
N GLY A 626 5.34 -1.45 33.95
CA GLY A 626 4.62 -1.23 32.71
C GLY A 626 5.00 0.10 32.05
N LEU A 627 4.23 0.48 31.03
CA LEU A 627 4.28 1.76 30.37
C LEU A 627 3.16 2.66 30.89
N ARG A 628 3.53 3.79 31.50
CA ARG A 628 2.58 4.80 31.98
C ARG A 628 2.38 5.91 30.95
N PHE A 629 1.13 6.24 30.64
CA PHE A 629 0.77 7.35 29.76
C PHE A 629 0.43 8.59 30.60
N THR A 630 1.21 9.67 30.44
CA THR A 630 1.01 10.89 31.22
C THR A 630 -0.06 11.82 30.65
N ARG A 631 -0.59 11.52 29.45
CA ARG A 631 -1.59 12.33 28.73
C ARG A 631 -2.76 11.45 28.23
N ALA A 632 -3.44 10.76 29.14
CA ALA A 632 -4.58 9.91 28.83
C ALA A 632 -5.94 10.54 29.19
N TYR A 633 -6.90 10.47 28.29
CA TYR A 633 -8.14 11.26 28.37
C TYR A 633 -9.39 10.39 28.24
N SER A 634 -10.43 10.77 28.98
CA SER A 634 -11.76 10.14 28.96
C SER A 634 -12.86 11.12 28.58
N GLN A 635 -14.10 10.64 28.52
CA GLN A 635 -15.25 11.53 28.66
C GLN A 635 -15.35 11.99 30.13
N PRO A 636 -16.01 13.12 30.42
CA PRO A 636 -16.05 13.66 31.80
C PRO A 636 -16.95 12.86 32.75
N ILE A 637 -17.68 11.84 32.25
CA ILE A 637 -18.57 11.01 33.07
C ILE A 637 -18.72 9.57 32.56
N CYS A 638 -19.02 8.67 33.49
CA CYS A 638 -18.98 7.22 33.34
C CYS A 638 -19.71 6.61 32.12
N SER A 639 -21.00 6.89 31.87
CA SER A 639 -21.72 6.24 30.74
C SER A 639 -21.15 6.61 29.37
N PRO A 640 -20.93 7.90 29.04
CA PRO A 640 -20.19 8.30 27.83
C PRO A 640 -18.81 7.65 27.69
N THR A 641 -18.01 7.58 28.76
CA THR A 641 -16.70 6.91 28.71
C THR A 641 -16.85 5.42 28.40
N ARG A 642 -17.74 4.72 29.10
CA ARG A 642 -17.97 3.28 28.92
C ARG A 642 -18.50 2.96 27.53
N ALA A 643 -19.37 3.81 26.98
CA ALA A 643 -19.81 3.69 25.60
C ALA A 643 -18.63 3.89 24.63
N SER A 644 -17.80 4.92 24.86
CA SER A 644 -16.64 5.23 24.02
C SER A 644 -15.61 4.09 24.01
N LEU A 645 -15.33 3.50 25.17
CA LEU A 645 -14.48 2.29 25.31
C LEU A 645 -15.08 1.09 24.57
N LEU A 646 -16.39 0.93 24.64
CA LEU A 646 -17.08 -0.24 24.10
C LEU A 646 -17.25 -0.19 22.57
N THR A 647 -17.20 1.00 21.95
CA THR A 647 -17.47 1.19 20.51
C THR A 647 -16.33 1.83 19.71
N GLY A 648 -15.34 2.43 20.37
CA GLY A 648 -14.28 3.19 19.72
C GLY A 648 -14.76 4.50 19.08
N ARG A 649 -15.89 5.04 19.54
CA ARG A 649 -16.53 6.24 18.98
C ARG A 649 -16.80 7.26 20.08
N TYR A 650 -16.68 8.53 19.74
CA TYR A 650 -16.96 9.61 20.67
C TYR A 650 -18.45 9.64 21.10
N ALA A 651 -18.71 10.26 22.25
CA ALA A 651 -20.03 10.31 22.87
C ALA A 651 -21.11 10.90 21.93
N PHE A 652 -20.82 11.98 21.19
CA PHE A 652 -21.77 12.55 20.22
C PHE A 652 -22.18 11.60 19.11
N ARG A 653 -21.33 10.63 18.74
CA ARG A 653 -21.64 9.66 17.70
C ARG A 653 -22.48 8.50 18.20
N THR A 654 -22.24 8.07 19.44
CA THR A 654 -22.98 6.98 20.08
C THR A 654 -24.34 7.43 20.61
N GLY A 655 -24.51 8.73 20.84
CA GLY A 655 -25.70 9.31 21.46
C GLY A 655 -25.80 9.09 22.97
N VAL A 656 -24.76 8.52 23.60
CA VAL A 656 -24.69 8.32 25.05
C VAL A 656 -24.05 9.55 25.68
N GLY A 657 -24.88 10.50 26.14
CA GLY A 657 -24.44 11.79 26.66
C GLY A 657 -24.51 11.93 28.17
N ALA A 658 -25.39 11.18 28.83
CA ALA A 658 -25.66 11.27 30.26
C ALA A 658 -25.61 9.90 30.98
N PRO A 659 -25.44 9.89 32.31
CA PRO A 659 -25.51 8.67 33.12
C PRO A 659 -26.78 7.85 32.89
N GLY A 660 -26.61 6.59 32.52
CA GLY A 660 -27.70 5.64 32.31
C GLY A 660 -28.36 5.68 30.94
N ASP A 661 -27.92 6.56 30.04
CA ASP A 661 -28.35 6.54 28.64
C ASP A 661 -28.06 5.18 28.02
N PRO A 662 -29.03 4.59 27.27
CA PRO A 662 -28.81 3.31 26.62
C PRO A 662 -27.88 3.47 25.42
N ILE A 663 -26.90 2.57 25.30
CA ILE A 663 -26.16 2.44 24.06
C ILE A 663 -27.07 1.93 22.95
N SER A 664 -26.91 2.47 21.74
CA SER A 664 -27.70 2.10 20.56
C SER A 664 -27.37 0.70 20.06
N THR A 665 -28.39 -0.05 19.65
CA THR A 665 -28.23 -1.37 19.00
C THR A 665 -27.63 -1.30 17.58
N ASN A 666 -27.45 -0.09 17.03
CA ASN A 666 -26.76 0.11 15.75
C ASN A 666 -25.24 0.25 15.92
N GLU A 667 -24.76 0.42 17.15
CA GLU A 667 -23.32 0.45 17.42
C GLU A 667 -22.74 -0.96 17.35
N THR A 668 -21.51 -1.08 16.86
CA THR A 668 -20.76 -2.33 16.95
C THR A 668 -19.92 -2.29 18.22
N THR A 669 -20.24 -3.16 19.16
CA THR A 669 -19.55 -3.23 20.45
C THR A 669 -18.36 -4.19 20.42
N LEU A 670 -17.43 -4.08 21.37
CA LEU A 670 -16.27 -4.97 21.46
C LEU A 670 -16.68 -6.45 21.38
N PRO A 671 -17.59 -6.98 22.23
CA PRO A 671 -17.95 -8.39 22.15
C PRO A 671 -18.57 -8.80 20.82
N GLU A 672 -19.34 -7.91 20.18
CA GLU A 672 -19.90 -8.16 18.85
C GLU A 672 -18.83 -8.19 17.76
N ALA A 673 -17.77 -7.38 17.87
CA ALA A 673 -16.62 -7.43 16.97
C ALA A 673 -15.86 -8.76 17.11
N PHE A 674 -15.57 -9.20 18.34
CA PHE A 674 -15.00 -10.52 18.63
C PHE A 674 -15.87 -11.65 18.06
N ALA A 675 -17.19 -11.59 18.28
CA ALA A 675 -18.12 -12.59 17.78
C ALA A 675 -18.21 -12.60 16.24
N SER A 676 -18.23 -11.43 15.61
CA SER A 676 -18.32 -11.28 14.15
C SER A 676 -17.08 -11.83 13.43
N ALA A 677 -15.91 -11.71 14.07
CA ALA A 677 -14.67 -12.29 13.57
C ALA A 677 -14.54 -13.80 13.81
N GLY A 678 -15.47 -14.42 14.56
CA GLY A 678 -15.34 -15.82 14.97
C GLY A 678 -14.16 -16.06 15.91
N SER A 679 -13.83 -15.06 16.74
CA SER A 679 -12.67 -15.09 17.63
C SER A 679 -12.76 -16.24 18.65
N PRO A 680 -11.63 -16.88 19.01
CA PRO A 680 -11.59 -17.92 20.06
C PRO A 680 -11.73 -17.35 21.48
N TYR A 681 -11.67 -16.02 21.64
CA TYR A 681 -11.63 -15.39 22.96
C TYR A 681 -12.89 -15.64 23.77
N GLN A 682 -12.66 -15.97 25.03
CA GLN A 682 -13.68 -16.08 26.05
C GLN A 682 -13.89 -14.71 26.68
N LEU A 683 -15.10 -14.17 26.55
CA LEU A 683 -15.41 -12.80 26.92
C LEU A 683 -16.20 -12.78 28.23
N ALA A 684 -15.76 -11.99 29.20
CA ALA A 684 -16.51 -11.75 30.43
C ALA A 684 -16.44 -10.30 30.87
N THR A 685 -17.49 -9.84 31.54
CA THR A 685 -17.55 -8.50 32.14
C THR A 685 -18.02 -8.57 33.58
N TYR A 686 -17.28 -7.95 34.49
CA TYR A 686 -17.60 -7.96 35.91
C TYR A 686 -17.74 -6.54 36.42
N GLY A 687 -18.84 -6.30 37.13
CA GLY A 687 -19.13 -5.05 37.80
C GLY A 687 -20.15 -4.14 37.11
N LYS A 688 -19.77 -2.88 36.91
CA LYS A 688 -20.66 -1.80 36.49
C LYS A 688 -20.82 -1.77 34.97
N TRP A 689 -22.05 -1.99 34.52
CA TRP A 689 -22.44 -1.85 33.10
C TRP A 689 -22.78 -0.40 32.74
N HIS A 690 -23.88 0.14 33.29
CA HIS A 690 -24.30 1.54 33.18
C HIS A 690 -24.58 2.09 31.77
N LEU A 691 -24.98 1.23 30.82
CA LEU A 691 -25.34 1.60 29.44
C LEU A 691 -26.77 1.17 29.07
N GLY A 692 -27.70 1.26 30.03
CA GLY A 692 -29.13 0.98 29.82
C GLY A 692 -29.48 -0.50 29.60
N GLY A 693 -30.68 -0.76 29.06
CA GLY A 693 -31.16 -2.11 28.69
C GLY A 693 -31.65 -2.99 29.84
N GLY A 694 -31.78 -2.46 31.07
CA GLY A 694 -32.31 -3.19 32.22
C GLY A 694 -31.40 -4.33 32.70
N ASN A 695 -31.98 -5.42 33.19
CA ASN A 695 -31.20 -6.53 33.77
C ASN A 695 -30.42 -7.34 32.72
N THR A 696 -30.72 -7.22 31.43
CA THR A 696 -30.03 -7.94 30.34
C THR A 696 -29.27 -7.02 29.40
N GLY A 697 -29.16 -5.72 29.73
CA GLY A 697 -28.60 -4.71 28.84
C GLY A 697 -27.16 -4.97 28.42
N TYR A 698 -26.33 -5.49 29.33
CA TYR A 698 -24.95 -5.90 29.05
C TYR A 698 -24.87 -6.92 27.89
N ASN A 699 -25.86 -7.81 27.77
CA ASN A 699 -25.95 -8.78 26.69
C ASN A 699 -26.65 -8.19 25.48
N THR A 700 -27.88 -7.69 25.64
CA THR A 700 -28.73 -7.29 24.51
C THR A 700 -28.27 -6.01 23.80
N LEU A 701 -27.50 -5.16 24.47
CA LEU A 701 -26.95 -3.92 23.91
C LEU A 701 -25.42 -3.94 23.84
N GLY A 702 -24.76 -4.77 24.66
CA GLY A 702 -23.30 -4.81 24.77
C GLY A 702 -22.65 -6.08 24.24
N GLY A 703 -23.42 -7.10 23.85
CA GLY A 703 -22.92 -8.38 23.36
C GLY A 703 -22.28 -9.30 24.40
N TRP A 704 -22.26 -8.92 25.69
CA TRP A 704 -21.62 -9.71 26.74
C TRP A 704 -22.46 -10.94 27.13
N THR A 705 -21.91 -12.13 26.95
CA THR A 705 -22.58 -13.39 27.29
C THR A 705 -22.37 -13.82 28.74
N GLU A 706 -21.23 -13.47 29.34
CA GLU A 706 -20.91 -13.67 30.76
C GLU A 706 -20.85 -12.32 31.49
N PHE A 707 -21.66 -12.18 32.54
CA PHE A 707 -21.74 -10.98 33.37
C PHE A 707 -22.10 -11.29 34.82
N ALA A 708 -21.36 -10.66 35.74
CA ALA A 708 -21.80 -10.51 37.12
C ALA A 708 -21.51 -9.10 37.67
N GLY A 709 -22.51 -8.43 38.22
CA GLY A 709 -22.34 -7.09 38.78
C GLY A 709 -23.63 -6.28 38.89
N ILE A 710 -23.55 -4.98 38.58
CA ILE A 710 -24.68 -4.04 38.61
C ILE A 710 -24.94 -3.46 37.23
N THR A 711 -26.21 -3.31 36.88
CA THR A 711 -26.60 -2.70 35.60
C THR A 711 -26.79 -1.18 35.67
N GLY A 712 -26.97 -0.64 36.88
CA GLY A 712 -27.10 0.79 37.15
C GLY A 712 -25.78 1.51 37.43
N GLY A 713 -25.87 2.79 37.76
CA GLY A 713 -24.72 3.69 37.90
C GLY A 713 -23.90 3.60 39.18
N GLY A 714 -24.30 2.76 40.13
CA GLY A 714 -23.61 2.57 41.40
C GLY A 714 -24.38 1.62 42.30
N VAL A 715 -23.74 1.14 43.36
CA VAL A 715 -24.43 0.33 44.37
C VAL A 715 -25.51 1.19 45.08
N PRO A 716 -26.67 0.61 45.47
CA PRO A 716 -27.74 1.38 46.09
C PRO A 716 -27.28 2.11 47.36
N ASN A 717 -27.83 3.31 47.59
CA ASN A 717 -27.52 4.09 48.79
C ASN A 717 -28.49 3.75 49.93
N GLN A 718 -27.97 3.20 51.03
CA GLN A 718 -28.17 3.69 52.41
C GLN A 718 -27.40 2.82 53.43
N THR A 719 -26.42 3.42 54.13
CA THR A 719 -25.66 2.90 55.29
C THR A 719 -24.75 1.66 55.11
N ASP A 720 -25.08 0.70 54.25
CA ASP A 720 -24.33 -0.57 54.10
C ASP A 720 -24.07 -0.97 52.62
N GLY A 721 -24.33 -0.08 51.65
CA GLY A 721 -24.51 -0.39 50.22
C GLY A 721 -23.48 -1.31 49.56
N TYR A 722 -22.18 -1.15 49.80
CA TYR A 722 -21.16 -2.06 49.23
C TYR A 722 -21.21 -3.49 49.83
N THR A 723 -21.90 -3.67 50.95
CA THR A 723 -22.17 -4.94 51.65
C THR A 723 -23.66 -5.26 51.71
N ASN A 724 -24.49 -4.58 50.91
CA ASN A 724 -25.93 -4.81 50.79
C ASN A 724 -26.41 -4.25 49.45
N TRP A 725 -26.18 -5.01 48.38
CA TRP A 725 -26.43 -4.56 47.01
C TRP A 725 -27.18 -5.62 46.20
N ASN A 726 -27.64 -5.23 45.01
CA ASN A 726 -28.31 -6.14 44.09
C ASN A 726 -27.29 -6.70 43.10
N LYS A 727 -26.91 -7.97 43.26
CA LYS A 727 -26.04 -8.67 42.31
C LYS A 727 -26.86 -9.21 41.17
N ASN A 728 -26.51 -8.86 39.94
CA ASN A 728 -27.06 -9.46 38.74
C ASN A 728 -26.03 -10.43 38.17
N THR A 729 -26.40 -11.70 38.04
CA THR A 729 -25.59 -12.73 37.39
C THR A 729 -26.36 -13.26 36.20
N ASN A 730 -25.85 -12.98 35.00
CA ASN A 730 -26.44 -13.42 33.74
C ASN A 730 -27.96 -13.17 33.61
N GLY A 731 -28.42 -11.99 34.05
CA GLY A 731 -29.84 -11.55 33.99
C GLY A 731 -30.66 -11.89 35.24
N THR A 732 -30.11 -12.69 36.16
CA THR A 732 -30.75 -13.07 37.42
C THR A 732 -30.29 -12.17 38.55
N VAL A 733 -31.22 -11.42 39.15
CA VAL A 733 -30.92 -10.48 40.24
C VAL A 733 -31.14 -11.11 41.61
N GLN A 734 -30.08 -11.14 42.42
CA GLN A 734 -30.12 -11.41 43.85
C GLN A 734 -30.11 -10.10 44.63
N THR A 735 -31.21 -9.80 45.33
CA THR A 735 -31.33 -8.61 46.17
C THR A 735 -30.72 -8.84 47.55
N GLY A 736 -30.09 -7.80 48.12
CA GLY A 736 -29.55 -7.85 49.48
C GLY A 736 -28.33 -8.76 49.62
N TYR A 737 -27.49 -8.79 48.59
CA TYR A 737 -26.24 -9.54 48.58
C TYR A 737 -25.22 -8.89 49.50
N THR A 738 -24.63 -9.68 50.40
CA THR A 738 -23.89 -9.16 51.57
C THR A 738 -22.38 -9.22 51.47
N VAL A 739 -21.84 -9.88 50.44
CA VAL A 739 -20.40 -9.87 50.18
C VAL A 739 -20.01 -8.47 49.70
N TYR A 740 -18.88 -7.97 50.19
CA TYR A 740 -18.34 -6.68 49.75
C TYR A 740 -18.18 -6.67 48.24
N SER A 741 -18.80 -5.70 47.55
CA SER A 741 -18.98 -5.76 46.09
C SER A 741 -17.65 -5.86 45.33
N THR A 742 -16.61 -5.14 45.75
CA THR A 742 -15.27 -5.24 45.17
C THR A 742 -14.66 -6.64 45.32
N THR A 743 -14.80 -7.25 46.51
CA THR A 743 -14.33 -8.63 46.76
C THR A 743 -15.07 -9.63 45.87
N ASP A 744 -16.38 -9.43 45.69
CA ASP A 744 -17.21 -10.30 44.86
C ASP A 744 -16.87 -10.17 43.37
N GLN A 745 -16.68 -8.95 42.86
CA GLN A 745 -16.21 -8.68 41.49
C GLN A 745 -14.89 -9.42 41.22
N VAL A 746 -13.94 -9.37 42.15
CA VAL A 746 -12.66 -10.08 42.00
C VAL A 746 -12.83 -11.60 42.14
N ASN A 747 -13.75 -12.09 42.97
CA ASN A 747 -14.03 -13.54 43.06
C ASN A 747 -14.54 -14.10 41.73
N ASP A 748 -15.52 -13.43 41.11
CA ASP A 748 -16.09 -13.87 39.84
C ASP A 748 -15.03 -13.83 38.73
N ALA A 749 -14.24 -12.76 38.66
CA ALA A 749 -13.14 -12.62 37.71
C ALA A 749 -12.06 -13.71 37.88
N LYS A 750 -11.59 -13.95 39.10
CA LYS A 750 -10.60 -15.01 39.38
C LYS A 750 -11.12 -16.39 39.01
N ASN A 751 -12.38 -16.71 39.37
CA ASN A 751 -12.98 -17.99 39.01
C ASN A 751 -13.02 -18.21 37.50
N PHE A 752 -13.31 -17.16 36.73
CA PHE A 752 -13.29 -17.21 35.28
C PHE A 752 -11.88 -17.36 34.73
N ILE A 753 -10.95 -16.48 35.14
CA ILE A 753 -9.56 -16.51 34.67
C ILE A 753 -8.90 -17.85 35.02
N ASP A 754 -8.98 -18.31 36.28
CA ASP A 754 -8.43 -19.59 36.70
C ASP A 754 -8.98 -20.76 35.84
N ALA A 755 -10.27 -20.72 35.48
CA ALA A 755 -10.86 -21.73 34.61
C ALA A 755 -10.34 -21.66 33.17
N LYS A 756 -10.09 -20.46 32.64
CA LYS A 756 -9.58 -20.25 31.28
C LYS A 756 -8.10 -20.56 31.14
N GLU A 757 -7.29 -20.18 32.14
CA GLU A 757 -5.89 -20.59 32.27
C GLU A 757 -5.76 -22.11 32.35
N LEU A 758 -6.64 -22.79 33.10
CA LEU A 758 -6.66 -24.26 33.16
C LEU A 758 -7.06 -24.94 31.85
N SER A 759 -7.83 -24.27 30.99
CA SER A 759 -8.29 -24.80 29.71
C SER A 759 -7.48 -24.33 28.50
N ASP A 760 -6.48 -23.45 28.71
CA ASP A 760 -5.66 -22.85 27.65
C ASP A 760 -6.52 -22.12 26.59
N GLU A 761 -7.58 -21.43 27.06
CA GLU A 761 -8.47 -20.64 26.20
C GLU A 761 -8.13 -19.15 26.35
N PRO A 762 -7.85 -18.41 25.25
CA PRO A 762 -7.58 -16.99 25.35
C PRO A 762 -8.81 -16.25 25.87
N TRP A 763 -8.60 -15.23 26.69
CA TRP A 763 -9.70 -14.55 27.36
C TRP A 763 -9.55 -13.03 27.35
N PHE A 764 -10.70 -12.35 27.34
CA PHE A 764 -10.81 -10.91 27.54
C PHE A 764 -11.79 -10.64 28.69
N VAL A 765 -11.29 -10.00 29.74
CA VAL A 765 -12.09 -9.59 30.89
C VAL A 765 -12.18 -8.06 30.97
N TRP A 766 -13.41 -7.55 30.91
CA TRP A 766 -13.76 -6.17 31.23
C TRP A 766 -14.10 -6.05 32.72
N MET A 767 -13.19 -5.47 33.51
CA MET A 767 -13.39 -5.22 34.94
C MET A 767 -13.85 -3.79 35.18
N GLY A 768 -15.16 -3.57 35.21
CA GLY A 768 -15.75 -2.27 35.56
C GLY A 768 -15.99 -2.18 37.07
N PHE A 769 -15.00 -1.80 37.87
CA PHE A 769 -15.19 -1.72 39.32
C PHE A 769 -16.30 -0.74 39.71
N ASN A 770 -16.98 -1.02 40.83
CA ASN A 770 -17.92 -0.07 41.43
C ASN A 770 -17.18 0.95 42.29
N ALA A 771 -16.12 0.51 42.98
CA ALA A 771 -15.29 1.37 43.80
C ALA A 771 -14.34 2.21 42.91
N PRO A 772 -13.95 3.41 43.37
CA PRO A 772 -14.35 4.09 44.62
C PRO A 772 -15.63 4.97 44.57
N HIS A 773 -16.50 4.81 43.55
CA HIS A 773 -17.72 5.62 43.40
C HIS A 773 -18.59 5.68 44.67
N THR A 774 -19.27 6.81 44.85
CA THR A 774 -20.23 7.00 45.95
C THR A 774 -21.28 5.87 46.04
N PRO A 775 -21.75 5.51 47.25
CA PRO A 775 -21.47 6.15 48.53
C PRO A 775 -20.04 5.88 49.05
N PHE A 776 -19.36 6.92 49.51
CA PHE A 776 -18.08 6.76 50.21
C PHE A 776 -18.33 6.02 51.53
N HIS A 777 -17.64 4.90 51.73
CA HIS A 777 -17.95 3.92 52.76
C HIS A 777 -16.67 3.44 53.46
N ASP A 778 -16.84 2.72 54.56
CA ASP A 778 -15.75 2.04 55.25
C ASP A 778 -15.71 0.57 54.75
N PRO A 779 -14.68 0.16 53.98
CA PRO A 779 -14.54 -1.22 53.50
C PRO A 779 -14.08 -2.15 54.63
N PRO A 780 -14.08 -3.48 54.43
CA PRO A 780 -13.56 -4.43 55.41
C PRO A 780 -12.14 -4.06 55.87
N ALA A 781 -11.94 -3.99 57.19
CA ALA A 781 -10.68 -3.50 57.77
C ALA A 781 -9.44 -4.31 57.36
N ALA A 782 -9.61 -5.57 56.96
CA ALA A 782 -8.53 -6.44 56.48
C ALA A 782 -7.98 -6.03 55.10
N LEU A 783 -8.71 -5.20 54.34
CA LEU A 783 -8.31 -4.75 53.01
C LEU A 783 -7.59 -3.39 53.03
N LEU A 784 -7.54 -2.72 54.19
CA LEU A 784 -6.92 -1.41 54.35
C LEU A 784 -5.40 -1.51 54.48
N GLN A 785 -4.68 -0.55 53.89
CA GLN A 785 -3.22 -0.48 53.87
C GLN A 785 -2.66 0.63 54.78
N GLY A 786 -3.52 1.45 55.40
CA GLY A 786 -3.13 2.40 56.45
C GLY A 786 -4.05 3.59 56.65
N SER A 787 -5.00 3.82 55.74
CA SER A 787 -5.90 4.98 55.79
C SER A 787 -6.86 4.94 56.99
N THR A 788 -7.06 6.10 57.63
CA THR A 788 -7.92 6.28 58.81
C THR A 788 -8.78 7.55 58.67
N GLY A 789 -9.78 7.72 59.52
CA GLY A 789 -10.70 8.87 59.50
C GLY A 789 -12.08 8.57 58.92
N GLU A 790 -12.98 9.55 58.97
CA GLU A 790 -14.40 9.40 58.61
C GLU A 790 -14.92 10.46 57.61
N SER A 791 -14.05 11.37 57.15
CA SER A 791 -14.42 12.32 56.09
C SER A 791 -14.68 11.60 54.78
N ASN A 792 -15.37 12.26 53.84
CA ASN A 792 -15.58 11.71 52.49
C ASN A 792 -14.25 11.35 51.83
N THR A 793 -13.25 12.22 51.92
CA THR A 793 -11.89 11.96 51.41
C THR A 793 -11.24 10.76 52.08
N ALA A 794 -11.36 10.62 53.41
CA ALA A 794 -10.80 9.47 54.12
C ALA A 794 -11.48 8.16 53.73
N ARG A 795 -12.81 8.16 53.56
CA ARG A 795 -13.56 6.97 53.10
C ARG A 795 -13.27 6.62 51.64
N TYR A 796 -13.10 7.63 50.79
CA TYR A 796 -12.65 7.46 49.42
C TYR A 796 -11.26 6.81 49.34
N GLN A 797 -10.31 7.31 50.14
CA GLN A 797 -8.96 6.71 50.24
C GLN A 797 -9.00 5.28 50.75
N LYS A 798 -9.80 4.99 51.78
CA LYS A 798 -10.01 3.61 52.26
C LYS A 798 -10.57 2.70 51.16
N ALA A 799 -11.55 3.17 50.39
CA ALA A 799 -12.11 2.40 49.28
C ALA A 799 -11.06 2.12 48.18
N LEU A 800 -10.19 3.09 47.88
CA LEU A 800 -9.05 2.90 46.98
C LEU A 800 -8.02 1.89 47.52
N GLU A 801 -7.70 1.91 48.82
CA GLU A 801 -6.81 0.90 49.43
C GLU A 801 -7.42 -0.50 49.36
N ALA A 802 -8.71 -0.62 49.63
CA ALA A 802 -9.41 -1.91 49.53
C ALA A 802 -9.46 -2.42 48.09
N LEU A 803 -9.68 -1.53 47.13
CA LEU A 803 -9.65 -1.84 45.70
C LEU A 803 -8.26 -2.30 45.26
N ASP A 804 -7.20 -1.61 45.66
CA ASP A 804 -5.81 -2.01 45.36
C ASP A 804 -5.46 -3.38 45.94
N THR A 805 -5.88 -3.65 47.19
CA THR A 805 -5.67 -4.97 47.83
C THR A 805 -6.40 -6.08 47.06
N GLU A 806 -7.63 -5.83 46.60
CA GLU A 806 -8.40 -6.80 45.80
C GLU A 806 -7.83 -6.97 44.39
N ILE A 807 -7.31 -5.91 43.76
CA ILE A 807 -6.59 -6.02 42.48
C ILE A 807 -5.31 -6.85 42.68
N GLY A 808 -4.57 -6.66 43.76
CA GLY A 808 -3.42 -7.52 44.10
C GLY A 808 -3.79 -8.99 44.17
N ARG A 809 -4.96 -9.31 44.77
CA ARG A 809 -5.50 -10.67 44.79
C ARG A 809 -5.93 -11.16 43.40
N LEU A 810 -6.49 -10.30 42.55
CA LEU A 810 -6.81 -10.66 41.16
C LEU A 810 -5.55 -11.07 40.40
N MET A 811 -4.45 -10.31 40.57
CA MET A 811 -3.17 -10.58 39.89
C MET A 811 -2.56 -11.95 40.23
N GLU A 812 -2.94 -12.58 41.36
CA GLU A 812 -2.52 -13.95 41.69
C GLU A 812 -3.04 -15.00 40.69
N SER A 813 -4.09 -14.68 39.93
CA SER A 813 -4.67 -15.55 38.89
C SER A 813 -4.19 -15.22 37.48
N VAL A 814 -3.36 -14.19 37.30
CA VAL A 814 -2.98 -13.67 35.97
C VAL A 814 -1.53 -14.06 35.66
N ASP A 815 -1.32 -14.75 34.54
CA ASP A 815 0.02 -14.93 33.98
C ASP A 815 0.43 -13.69 33.18
N LEU A 816 1.40 -12.96 33.71
CA LEU A 816 1.90 -11.72 33.12
C LEU A 816 2.76 -11.93 31.86
N THR A 817 3.15 -13.17 31.56
CA THR A 817 3.88 -13.49 30.34
C THR A 817 2.96 -13.59 29.12
N THR A 818 1.67 -13.88 29.34
CA THR A 818 0.67 -14.06 28.29
C THR A 818 -0.45 -13.03 28.35
N THR A 819 -0.53 -12.21 29.40
CA THR A 819 -1.63 -11.26 29.61
C THR A 819 -1.22 -9.80 29.44
N ASN A 820 -1.91 -9.08 28.56
CA ASN A 820 -1.92 -7.63 28.50
C ASN A 820 -2.94 -7.04 29.48
N ILE A 821 -2.44 -6.31 30.47
CA ILE A 821 -3.22 -5.57 31.46
C ILE A 821 -3.28 -4.10 31.05
N ILE A 822 -4.49 -3.57 30.94
CA ILE A 822 -4.77 -2.16 30.70
C ILE A 822 -5.49 -1.61 31.93
N LEU A 823 -4.85 -0.69 32.66
CA LEU A 823 -5.43 0.00 33.81
C LEU A 823 -5.84 1.40 33.39
N ILE A 824 -7.10 1.78 33.64
CA ILE A 824 -7.61 3.12 33.32
C ILE A 824 -8.65 3.63 34.35
N GLY A 825 -8.69 4.94 34.56
CA GLY A 825 -9.83 5.61 35.23
C GLY A 825 -10.94 5.96 34.23
N ASP A 826 -12.21 5.85 34.60
CA ASP A 826 -13.31 6.17 33.65
C ASP A 826 -13.62 7.66 33.52
N ASN A 827 -13.33 8.46 34.54
CA ASN A 827 -13.45 9.92 34.55
C ASN A 827 -12.71 10.52 35.75
N GLY A 828 -12.68 11.84 35.82
CA GLY A 828 -12.09 12.58 36.93
C GLY A 828 -12.71 12.28 38.30
N THR A 829 -12.03 12.77 39.35
CA THR A 829 -12.42 12.55 40.75
C THR A 829 -13.67 13.37 41.12
N PRO A 830 -14.60 12.88 41.96
CA PRO A 830 -15.81 13.63 42.31
C PRO A 830 -15.46 14.89 43.10
N GLY A 831 -16.15 16.01 42.83
CA GLY A 831 -15.86 17.30 43.49
C GLY A 831 -15.95 17.31 45.03
N GLN A 832 -16.54 16.27 45.63
CA GLN A 832 -16.58 16.07 47.09
C GLN A 832 -15.24 15.61 47.68
N VAL A 833 -14.35 15.04 46.85
CA VAL A 833 -13.07 14.42 47.26
C VAL A 833 -11.92 14.77 46.32
N VAL A 834 -12.13 15.66 45.33
CA VAL A 834 -11.09 16.19 44.44
C VAL A 834 -9.96 16.85 45.24
N GLN A 835 -8.72 16.68 44.76
CA GLN A 835 -7.50 17.16 45.39
C GLN A 835 -6.66 18.02 44.44
N ALA A 836 -5.71 18.75 45.00
CA ALA A 836 -4.77 19.57 44.23
C ALA A 836 -4.02 18.71 43.18
N PRO A 837 -3.79 19.22 41.95
CA PRO A 837 -3.84 20.65 41.59
C PRO A 837 -5.25 21.19 41.28
N TYR A 838 -6.29 20.35 41.32
CA TYR A 838 -7.66 20.74 41.03
C TYR A 838 -8.44 21.06 42.34
N GLY A 839 -9.22 22.15 42.36
CA GLY A 839 -10.01 22.59 43.53
C GLY A 839 -9.27 23.44 44.59
N PRO A 840 -10.01 24.06 45.56
CA PRO A 840 -10.29 23.39 46.85
C PRO A 840 -11.79 23.22 47.15
N THR A 841 -12.12 22.32 48.11
CA THR A 841 -13.47 22.10 48.67
C THR A 841 -14.21 23.41 48.96
N GLY A 842 -15.25 23.77 48.19
CA GLY A 842 -16.12 24.89 48.53
C GLY A 842 -17.05 25.48 47.46
N ALA A 843 -16.62 25.64 46.20
CA ALA A 843 -17.49 26.13 45.11
C ALA A 843 -16.82 25.97 43.72
N SER A 844 -17.53 25.29 42.80
CA SER A 844 -17.39 25.24 41.33
C SER A 844 -16.08 24.78 40.67
N GLY A 845 -16.20 23.70 39.88
CA GLY A 845 -15.45 23.42 38.65
C GLY A 845 -14.13 22.66 38.79
N HIS A 846 -13.82 21.84 37.78
CA HIS A 846 -12.58 21.08 37.55
C HIS A 846 -12.54 19.71 38.23
N ALA A 847 -13.66 19.00 38.23
CA ALA A 847 -13.81 17.65 38.76
C ALA A 847 -14.64 16.79 37.79
N LYS A 848 -14.98 15.56 38.21
CA LYS A 848 -15.97 14.70 37.50
C LYS A 848 -17.15 15.51 36.98
N GLY A 849 -17.46 15.34 35.70
CA GLY A 849 -18.54 16.03 35.00
C GLY A 849 -18.13 17.33 34.31
N ASP A 850 -16.93 17.86 34.57
CA ASP A 850 -16.42 19.05 33.89
C ASP A 850 -15.42 18.69 32.78
N LEU A 851 -15.25 19.58 31.79
CA LEU A 851 -14.37 19.39 30.61
C LEU A 851 -12.89 19.76 30.87
N TYR A 852 -12.59 20.27 32.06
CA TYR A 852 -11.25 20.56 32.55
C TYR A 852 -10.45 19.29 32.79
N GLU A 853 -9.12 19.39 32.89
CA GLU A 853 -8.20 18.26 33.14
C GLU A 853 -8.67 17.44 34.35
N GLY A 854 -9.13 18.08 35.44
CA GLY A 854 -9.62 17.37 36.61
C GLY A 854 -10.89 16.53 36.40
N GLY A 855 -11.58 16.68 35.26
CA GLY A 855 -12.73 15.88 34.86
C GLY A 855 -12.45 14.83 33.77
N ILE A 856 -11.47 15.07 32.90
CA ILE A 856 -11.19 14.21 31.72
C ILE A 856 -9.79 13.58 31.70
N HIS A 857 -8.82 14.08 32.45
CA HIS A 857 -7.45 13.51 32.53
C HIS A 857 -7.45 12.37 33.54
N VAL A 858 -7.19 11.16 33.03
CA VAL A 858 -7.30 9.91 33.81
C VAL A 858 -5.96 9.16 33.81
N PRO A 859 -5.66 8.37 34.86
CA PRO A 859 -4.52 7.46 34.85
C PRO A 859 -4.65 6.42 33.74
N LEU A 860 -3.55 6.09 33.07
CA LEU A 860 -3.45 4.95 32.14
C LEU A 860 -2.09 4.26 32.26
N VAL A 861 -2.13 2.95 32.49
CA VAL A 861 -0.94 2.08 32.51
C VAL A 861 -1.23 0.84 31.70
N VAL A 862 -0.29 0.46 30.83
CA VAL A 862 -0.34 -0.81 30.09
C VAL A 862 0.87 -1.65 30.46
N ARG A 863 0.63 -2.95 30.72
CA ARG A 863 1.69 -3.92 31.00
C ARG A 863 1.33 -5.25 30.36
N GLY A 864 2.28 -5.90 29.70
CA GLY A 864 2.09 -7.25 29.16
C GLY A 864 3.05 -7.53 28.02
N PRO A 865 2.86 -8.66 27.31
CA PRO A 865 3.74 -9.08 26.22
C PRO A 865 3.77 -8.11 25.03
N SER A 866 2.74 -7.28 24.85
CA SER A 866 2.71 -6.27 23.77
C SER A 866 3.47 -4.97 24.11
N VAL A 867 4.07 -4.87 25.31
CA VAL A 867 4.81 -3.67 25.75
C VAL A 867 6.32 -3.93 25.63
N SER A 868 6.94 -3.32 24.62
CA SER A 868 8.39 -3.37 24.39
C SER A 868 9.19 -2.49 25.35
N ALA A 869 8.55 -1.43 25.88
CA ALA A 869 9.22 -0.45 26.72
C ALA A 869 9.71 -1.09 28.04
N PRO A 870 10.90 -0.70 28.54
CA PRO A 870 11.36 -1.15 29.85
C PRO A 870 10.33 -0.84 30.95
N GLY A 871 10.20 -1.73 31.92
CA GLY A 871 9.30 -1.52 33.06
C GLY A 871 9.56 -0.20 33.78
N GLY A 872 8.49 0.55 34.03
CA GLY A 872 8.55 1.86 34.68
C GLY A 872 8.79 3.03 33.71
N SER A 873 8.83 2.75 32.41
CA SER A 873 8.85 3.78 31.37
C SER A 873 7.58 4.64 31.38
N THR A 874 7.72 5.86 30.87
CA THR A 874 6.63 6.82 30.71
C THR A 874 6.60 7.34 29.29
N THR A 875 5.42 7.56 28.75
CA THR A 875 5.21 8.26 27.47
C THR A 875 4.23 9.42 27.66
N ASP A 876 4.49 10.51 26.95
CA ASP A 876 3.64 11.69 26.91
C ASP A 876 2.75 11.76 25.66
N LYS A 877 2.67 10.67 24.90
CA LYS A 877 1.70 10.52 23.80
C LYS A 877 0.28 10.70 24.31
N MET A 878 -0.50 11.50 23.59
CA MET A 878 -1.91 11.67 23.88
C MET A 878 -2.69 10.41 23.50
N VAL A 879 -3.52 9.95 24.44
CA VAL A 879 -4.41 8.80 24.25
C VAL A 879 -5.80 9.16 24.74
N HIS A 880 -6.83 8.72 24.04
CA HIS A 880 -8.21 8.84 24.48
C HIS A 880 -8.82 7.45 24.72
N VAL A 881 -9.80 7.33 25.62
CA VAL A 881 -10.48 6.05 25.94
C VAL A 881 -11.05 5.33 24.71
N THR A 882 -11.38 6.05 23.63
CA THR A 882 -11.81 5.44 22.36
C THR A 882 -10.75 4.54 21.77
N ASP A 883 -9.48 4.90 21.90
CA ASP A 883 -8.32 4.21 21.31
C ASP A 883 -8.16 2.78 21.84
N LEU A 884 -8.64 2.53 23.07
CA LEU A 884 -8.61 1.19 23.67
C LEU A 884 -9.48 0.20 22.91
N PHE A 885 -10.50 0.65 22.16
CA PHE A 885 -11.30 -0.23 21.33
C PHE A 885 -10.45 -0.89 20.23
N SER A 886 -9.81 -0.08 19.37
CA SER A 886 -8.95 -0.60 18.30
C SER A 886 -7.74 -1.34 18.87
N THR A 887 -7.19 -0.85 19.99
CA THR A 887 -6.04 -1.48 20.66
C THR A 887 -6.36 -2.89 21.15
N ILE A 888 -7.51 -3.08 21.81
CA ILE A 888 -7.91 -4.40 22.32
C ILE A 888 -8.15 -5.37 21.16
N LEU A 889 -8.81 -4.92 20.10
CA LEU A 889 -9.05 -5.75 18.91
C LEU A 889 -7.75 -6.12 18.21
N GLU A 890 -6.81 -5.17 18.06
CA GLU A 890 -5.50 -5.42 17.46
C GLU A 890 -4.65 -6.39 18.29
N ILE A 891 -4.59 -6.20 19.61
CA ILE A 891 -3.92 -7.14 20.53
C ILE A 891 -4.51 -8.56 20.40
N ALA A 892 -5.83 -8.66 20.21
CA ALA A 892 -6.53 -9.93 20.05
C ALA A 892 -6.53 -10.49 18.61
N ASN A 893 -5.85 -9.83 17.68
CA ASN A 893 -5.87 -10.16 16.25
C ASN A 893 -7.31 -10.25 15.67
N VAL A 894 -8.19 -9.36 16.13
CA VAL A 894 -9.55 -9.19 15.65
C VAL A 894 -9.60 -7.97 14.72
N PRO A 895 -10.14 -8.08 13.50
CA PRO A 895 -10.27 -6.95 12.59
C PRO A 895 -11.07 -5.80 13.21
N VAL A 896 -10.52 -4.58 13.15
CA VAL A 896 -11.20 -3.37 13.63
C VAL A 896 -12.33 -2.99 12.67
N PRO A 897 -13.59 -2.91 13.14
CA PRO A 897 -14.69 -2.42 12.32
C PRO A 897 -14.46 -1.00 11.79
N THR A 898 -14.80 -0.76 10.52
CA THR A 898 -14.70 0.58 9.90
C THR A 898 -15.60 1.63 10.55
N THR A 899 -16.54 1.21 11.42
CA THR A 899 -17.40 2.08 12.22
C THR A 899 -16.66 2.78 13.36
N ALA A 900 -15.50 2.26 13.81
CA ALA A 900 -14.69 2.82 14.89
C ALA A 900 -13.84 4.02 14.44
N VAL A 901 -14.50 5.02 13.83
CA VAL A 901 -13.86 6.15 13.13
C VAL A 901 -13.05 7.10 14.01
N ASP A 902 -13.20 7.05 15.34
CA ASP A 902 -12.51 7.94 16.29
C ASP A 902 -11.40 7.22 17.10
N SER A 903 -11.23 5.92 16.87
CA SER A 903 -10.34 5.04 17.62
C SER A 903 -9.05 4.76 16.85
N ILE A 904 -7.92 5.11 17.44
CA ILE A 904 -6.59 4.87 16.88
C ILE A 904 -5.88 3.90 17.82
N SER A 905 -5.38 2.77 17.29
CA SER A 905 -4.69 1.80 18.14
C SER A 905 -3.40 2.39 18.71
N ILE A 906 -3.14 2.11 20.00
CA ILE A 906 -1.90 2.48 20.67
C ILE A 906 -0.85 1.37 20.64
N VAL A 907 -1.12 0.22 20.02
CA VAL A 907 -0.15 -0.89 19.89
C VAL A 907 1.21 -0.41 19.37
N PRO A 908 1.30 0.46 18.34
CA PRO A 908 2.59 1.00 17.91
C PRO A 908 3.36 1.71 19.03
N ILE A 909 2.68 2.43 19.93
CA ILE A 909 3.31 3.10 21.08
C ILE A 909 3.78 2.08 22.11
N LEU A 910 3.01 0.99 22.33
CA LEU A 910 3.41 -0.11 23.21
C LEU A 910 4.68 -0.81 22.69
N GLU A 911 4.78 -0.94 21.36
CA GLU A 911 5.92 -1.51 20.64
C GLU A 911 7.09 -0.52 20.44
N GLY A 912 7.02 0.66 21.06
CA GLY A 912 8.13 1.61 21.12
C GLY A 912 8.18 2.59 19.96
N ALA A 913 7.22 2.54 19.03
CA ALA A 913 7.09 3.56 18.01
C ALA A 913 6.71 4.91 18.63
N ASN A 914 7.15 5.99 17.98
CA ASN A 914 6.86 7.36 18.39
C ASN A 914 6.00 8.06 17.33
N PRO A 915 4.73 7.65 17.15
CA PRO A 915 3.85 8.21 16.12
C PRO A 915 3.53 9.69 16.38
N ALA A 916 2.98 10.37 15.38
CA ALA A 916 2.43 11.71 15.56
C ALA A 916 1.37 11.69 16.68
N GLU A 917 1.23 12.82 17.38
CA GLU A 917 0.19 12.97 18.40
C GLU A 917 -1.20 12.92 17.75
N ARG A 918 -2.18 12.35 18.45
CA ARG A 918 -3.59 12.37 18.03
C ARG A 918 -4.32 13.60 18.59
N ASP A 919 -5.36 14.05 17.90
CA ASP A 919 -6.29 15.04 18.46
C ASP A 919 -7.23 14.40 19.48
N VAL A 920 -7.39 14.93 20.68
CA VAL A 920 -8.27 14.39 21.73
C VAL A 920 -9.52 15.24 21.87
N VAL A 921 -10.69 14.59 21.92
CA VAL A 921 -11.99 15.26 22.08
C VAL A 921 -12.81 14.63 23.20
N SER A 922 -13.20 15.44 24.19
CA SER A 922 -14.07 15.04 25.29
C SER A 922 -15.30 15.94 25.35
N GLU A 923 -16.47 15.40 25.70
CA GLU A 923 -17.75 16.09 25.58
C GLU A 923 -18.64 15.90 26.81
N ALA A 924 -19.37 16.96 27.17
CA ALA A 924 -20.37 16.96 28.22
C ALA A 924 -21.75 17.29 27.63
N PHE A 925 -22.77 16.49 27.96
CA PHE A 925 -24.16 16.71 27.52
C PHE A 925 -25.04 17.06 28.72
N ALA A 926 -25.24 18.35 28.99
CA ALA A 926 -26.10 18.84 30.07
C ALA A 926 -25.78 18.25 31.47
N VAL A 927 -24.52 17.93 31.76
CA VAL A 927 -24.08 17.41 33.08
C VAL A 927 -22.98 18.29 33.67
N GLY A 928 -23.06 18.60 34.97
CA GLY A 928 -22.02 19.35 35.70
C GLY A 928 -22.37 20.82 35.98
N SER A 929 -21.41 21.57 36.52
CA SER A 929 -21.57 23.01 36.84
C SER A 929 -21.57 23.92 35.61
N ASN A 930 -21.03 23.45 34.49
CA ASN A 930 -20.74 24.25 33.29
C ASN A 930 -21.66 23.97 32.08
N GLY A 931 -22.62 23.03 32.18
CA GLY A 931 -23.56 22.74 31.10
C GLY A 931 -23.00 21.79 30.02
N SER A 932 -23.48 21.93 28.78
CA SER A 932 -22.97 21.16 27.64
C SER A 932 -21.70 21.80 27.07
N GLY A 933 -20.82 21.01 26.46
CA GLY A 933 -19.61 21.55 25.83
C GLY A 933 -18.61 20.49 25.37
N ARG A 934 -17.51 20.95 24.78
CA ARG A 934 -16.44 20.12 24.22
C ARG A 934 -15.06 20.63 24.65
N ALA A 935 -14.17 19.72 25.00
CA ALA A 935 -12.74 19.99 25.16
C ALA A 935 -11.96 19.37 23.99
N ILE A 936 -11.01 20.13 23.45
CA ILE A 936 -10.17 19.75 22.32
C ILE A 936 -8.70 19.97 22.71
N ARG A 937 -7.89 18.92 22.53
CA ARG A 937 -6.42 19.03 22.48
C ARG A 937 -5.94 18.55 21.11
N LEU A 938 -5.04 19.30 20.51
CA LEU A 938 -4.56 19.02 19.16
C LEU A 938 -3.24 18.26 19.18
N GLY A 939 -3.09 17.32 18.27
CA GLY A 939 -1.83 16.60 18.08
C GLY A 939 -0.68 17.53 17.72
N ASP A 940 -0.91 18.45 16.77
CA ASP A 940 0.11 19.40 16.32
C ASP A 940 0.45 20.48 17.37
N TYR A 941 -0.42 20.69 18.35
CA TYR A 941 -0.28 21.69 19.41
C TYR A 941 -0.63 21.10 20.79
N PRO A 942 0.12 20.08 21.25
CA PRO A 942 -0.26 19.27 22.40
C PRO A 942 -0.25 20.08 23.70
N ASP A 943 0.50 21.18 23.77
CA ASP A 943 0.58 22.03 24.95
C ASP A 943 -0.64 22.96 25.11
N TYR A 944 -1.50 23.05 24.10
CA TYR A 944 -2.69 23.89 24.11
C TYR A 944 -3.97 23.08 24.25
N LYS A 945 -4.98 23.69 24.87
CA LYS A 945 -6.32 23.10 25.03
C LYS A 945 -7.39 24.15 24.83
N LEU A 946 -8.39 23.82 24.03
CA LEU A 946 -9.61 24.62 23.86
C LEU A 946 -10.76 23.94 24.59
N ILE A 947 -11.55 24.72 25.33
CA ILE A 947 -12.83 24.31 25.87
C ILE A 947 -13.90 25.23 25.30
N ILE A 948 -14.96 24.63 24.77
CA ILE A 948 -16.13 25.30 24.22
C ILE A 948 -17.30 24.93 25.11
N PHE A 949 -17.91 25.92 25.75
CA PHE A 949 -19.15 25.76 26.50
C PHE A 949 -20.32 26.22 25.66
N GLY A 950 -21.40 25.47 25.71
CA GLY A 950 -22.62 25.74 24.97
C GLY A 950 -23.30 24.45 24.54
N ASN A 951 -24.63 24.52 24.45
CA ASN A 951 -25.46 23.51 23.84
C ASN A 951 -25.67 23.84 22.36
N PRO A 952 -24.90 23.26 21.43
CA PRO A 952 -25.09 23.44 20.00
C PRO A 952 -26.45 22.96 19.45
N LEU A 953 -27.21 22.16 20.22
CA LEU A 953 -28.60 21.85 19.86
C LEU A 953 -29.58 22.98 20.20
N ASP A 954 -29.16 23.95 21.00
CA ASP A 954 -29.92 25.15 21.31
C ASP A 954 -29.43 26.31 20.45
N THR A 955 -30.19 26.62 19.39
CA THR A 955 -29.89 27.72 18.47
C THR A 955 -29.94 29.12 19.12
N GLN A 956 -30.38 29.22 20.37
CA GLN A 956 -30.37 30.47 21.16
C GLN A 956 -29.19 30.55 22.12
N ASP A 957 -28.37 29.49 22.23
CA ASP A 957 -27.18 29.49 23.06
C ASP A 957 -26.02 30.19 22.35
N ASP A 958 -25.28 31.01 23.11
CA ASP A 958 -24.11 31.75 22.62
C ASP A 958 -22.87 31.09 23.23
N PRO A 959 -22.07 30.34 22.45
CA PRO A 959 -21.00 29.54 23.00
C PRO A 959 -19.90 30.43 23.60
N THR A 960 -19.35 30.00 24.73
CA THR A 960 -18.18 30.64 25.35
C THR A 960 -16.95 29.77 25.20
N PHE A 961 -15.78 30.41 25.12
CA PHE A 961 -14.52 29.75 24.80
C PHE A 961 -13.49 30.03 25.89
N GLU A 962 -12.83 28.99 26.35
CA GLU A 962 -11.66 29.07 27.22
C GLU A 962 -10.48 28.37 26.55
N PHE A 963 -9.33 29.04 26.48
CA PHE A 963 -8.15 28.51 25.78
C PHE A 963 -6.92 28.57 26.68
N TYR A 964 -6.24 27.43 26.86
CA TYR A 964 -5.21 27.25 27.87
C TYR A 964 -3.87 26.80 27.26
N HIS A 965 -2.78 27.20 27.92
CA HIS A 965 -1.43 26.66 27.69
C HIS A 965 -1.03 25.84 28.93
N LEU A 966 -1.23 24.53 28.83
CA LEU A 966 -1.19 23.59 29.96
C LEU A 966 0.17 23.52 30.67
N PRO A 967 1.34 23.58 29.99
CA PRO A 967 2.63 23.56 30.69
C PRO A 967 2.81 24.68 31.72
N THR A 968 2.14 25.83 31.52
CA THR A 968 2.20 26.97 32.44
C THR A 968 0.97 27.12 33.32
N ASP A 969 -0.12 26.43 33.00
CA ASP A 969 -1.42 26.52 33.68
C ASP A 969 -2.09 25.14 33.78
N GLN A 970 -1.43 24.21 34.50
CA GLN A 970 -1.87 22.81 34.59
C GLN A 970 -3.22 22.62 35.29
N ASN A 971 -3.68 23.60 36.08
CA ASN A 971 -4.98 23.59 36.73
C ASN A 971 -6.05 24.41 35.99
N GLU A 972 -5.70 24.95 34.82
CA GLU A 972 -6.60 25.73 33.95
C GLU A 972 -7.23 26.93 34.67
N ALA A 973 -6.47 27.57 35.56
CA ALA A 973 -6.97 28.66 36.40
C ALA A 973 -7.05 30.00 35.65
N SER A 974 -6.36 30.18 34.53
CA SER A 974 -6.24 31.46 33.84
C SER A 974 -6.22 31.30 32.32
N PRO A 975 -7.39 31.30 31.65
CA PRO A 975 -7.44 31.18 30.20
C PRO A 975 -6.73 32.35 29.51
N LEU A 976 -6.11 32.06 28.38
CA LEU A 976 -5.53 33.05 27.50
C LEU A 976 -6.61 33.97 26.92
N ASN A 977 -6.29 35.25 26.76
CA ASN A 977 -7.21 36.19 26.13
C ASN A 977 -7.22 35.99 24.61
N ILE A 978 -8.26 35.29 24.13
CA ILE A 978 -8.46 34.92 22.72
C ILE A 978 -8.40 36.11 21.75
N ASN A 979 -8.81 37.31 22.17
CA ASN A 979 -8.81 38.52 21.35
C ASN A 979 -7.41 39.12 21.12
N THR A 980 -6.40 38.60 21.81
CA THR A 980 -5.03 39.11 21.80
C THR A 980 -3.98 38.05 21.47
N LEU A 981 -4.42 36.85 21.04
CA LEU A 981 -3.52 35.77 20.67
C LEU A 981 -2.65 36.17 19.48
N SER A 982 -1.41 35.66 19.48
CA SER A 982 -0.46 35.83 18.37
C SER A 982 0.51 34.65 18.31
N GLY A 983 1.20 34.49 17.18
CA GLY A 983 2.15 33.40 16.99
C GLY A 983 1.51 32.02 17.11
N GLU A 984 2.21 31.10 17.77
CA GLU A 984 1.80 29.70 17.95
C GLU A 984 0.45 29.55 18.66
N ALA A 985 0.19 30.34 19.71
CA ALA A 985 -1.08 30.27 20.44
C ALA A 985 -2.29 30.62 19.56
N LEU A 986 -2.14 31.56 18.61
CA LEU A 986 -3.20 31.87 17.65
C LEU A 986 -3.38 30.74 16.63
N ALA A 987 -2.29 30.13 16.17
CA ALA A 987 -2.33 29.00 15.24
C ALA A 987 -3.03 27.79 15.90
N ALA A 988 -2.67 27.45 17.13
CA ALA A 988 -3.27 26.38 17.91
C ALA A 988 -4.77 26.63 18.16
N TYR A 989 -5.15 27.85 18.53
CA TYR A 989 -6.56 28.22 18.71
C TYR A 989 -7.35 28.05 17.41
N ASN A 990 -6.85 28.59 16.30
CA ASN A 990 -7.52 28.49 15.00
C ASN A 990 -7.64 27.04 14.52
N ALA A 991 -6.61 26.23 14.73
CA ALA A 991 -6.64 24.81 14.41
C ALA A 991 -7.68 24.05 15.27
N ALA A 992 -7.84 24.43 16.55
CA ALA A 992 -8.80 23.77 17.44
C ALA A 992 -10.24 24.12 17.05
N ILE A 993 -10.47 25.37 16.66
CA ILE A 993 -11.74 25.82 16.06
C ILE A 993 -12.02 25.12 14.73
N ALA A 994 -11.00 24.94 13.88
CA ALA A 994 -11.15 24.21 12.62
C ALA A 994 -11.51 22.73 12.85
N LEU A 995 -10.87 22.08 13.83
CA LEU A 995 -11.22 20.71 14.21
C LEU A 995 -12.66 20.63 14.73
N ASP A 996 -13.07 21.53 15.62
CA ASP A 996 -14.45 21.61 16.11
C ASP A 996 -15.48 21.74 14.96
N ALA A 997 -15.19 22.64 14.00
CA ALA A 997 -16.02 22.82 12.81
C ALA A 997 -16.06 21.56 11.93
N SER A 998 -14.93 20.87 11.76
CA SER A 998 -14.86 19.61 10.99
C SER A 998 -15.65 18.47 11.63
N LEU A 999 -15.80 18.50 12.97
CA LEU A 999 -16.63 17.58 13.74
C LEU A 999 -18.12 17.96 13.71
N GLY A 1000 -18.49 18.96 12.91
CA GLY A 1000 -19.86 19.40 12.67
C GLY A 1000 -20.31 20.61 13.49
N GLY A 1001 -19.42 21.26 14.27
CA GLY A 1001 -19.73 22.47 15.04
C GLY A 1001 -20.86 22.33 16.06
N GLY A 1002 -21.35 21.11 16.31
CA GLY A 1002 -22.43 20.84 17.24
C GLY A 1002 -22.61 19.38 17.65
N PHE A 1003 -23.42 19.15 18.69
CA PHE A 1003 -23.82 17.81 19.15
C PHE A 1003 -24.90 17.31 18.21
N SER A 1004 -24.61 16.22 17.50
CA SER A 1004 -25.43 15.59 16.45
C SER A 1004 -25.54 16.36 15.13
N ASP A 1005 -24.65 16.04 14.19
CA ASP A 1005 -25.05 15.84 12.79
C ASP A 1005 -24.13 14.81 12.10
N PRO A 1006 -24.66 13.76 11.44
CA PRO A 1006 -23.97 13.12 10.34
C PRO A 1006 -24.17 13.94 9.06
N ALA A 1007 -23.11 14.65 8.66
CA ALA A 1007 -22.79 15.18 7.33
C ALA A 1007 -23.84 16.03 6.58
N SER A 1008 -24.00 17.29 6.99
CA SER A 1008 -23.97 18.42 6.03
C SER A 1008 -23.33 19.66 6.68
N GLY A 1009 -22.11 20.02 6.26
CA GLY A 1009 -21.31 21.07 6.92
C GLY A 1009 -21.95 22.47 6.89
N PRO A 1010 -21.48 23.42 7.74
CA PRO A 1010 -22.03 24.76 7.80
C PRO A 1010 -21.83 25.52 6.47
N GLU A 1011 -22.86 26.25 6.04
CA GLU A 1011 -22.82 27.11 4.85
C GLU A 1011 -22.79 28.60 5.27
N ASP A 1012 -21.89 29.39 4.68
CA ASP A 1012 -21.98 30.85 4.70
C ASP A 1012 -22.99 31.34 3.66
N THR A 1013 -23.78 32.33 4.04
CA THR A 1013 -24.61 33.08 3.10
C THR A 1013 -23.84 34.31 2.60
N LEU A 1014 -23.61 34.41 1.30
CA LEU A 1014 -22.90 35.52 0.67
C LEU A 1014 -23.84 36.43 -0.12
N TYR A 1015 -23.56 37.73 -0.09
CA TYR A 1015 -24.10 38.72 -1.01
C TYR A 1015 -22.99 39.17 -1.97
N ILE A 1016 -23.15 38.85 -3.25
CA ILE A 1016 -22.18 39.12 -4.31
C ILE A 1016 -22.69 40.29 -5.16
N GLU A 1017 -21.90 41.37 -5.25
CA GLU A 1017 -22.16 42.53 -6.11
C GLU A 1017 -21.55 42.31 -7.50
N LEU A 1018 -22.34 42.52 -8.56
CA LEU A 1018 -21.90 42.48 -9.95
C LEU A 1018 -21.86 43.87 -10.59
N GLU A 1019 -20.98 44.04 -11.59
CA GLU A 1019 -20.89 45.29 -12.34
C GLU A 1019 -22.16 45.58 -13.13
N ASN A 1020 -22.76 46.74 -12.88
CA ASN A 1020 -23.97 47.15 -13.58
C ASN A 1020 -23.64 47.81 -14.94
N LEU A 1021 -23.26 46.98 -15.90
CA LEU A 1021 -23.14 47.37 -17.29
C LEU A 1021 -24.54 47.46 -17.91
N THR A 1022 -24.83 48.53 -18.65
CA THR A 1022 -26.13 48.71 -19.32
C THR A 1022 -26.09 48.18 -20.76
N GLY A 1023 -27.24 47.72 -21.27
CA GLY A 1023 -27.36 47.22 -22.63
C GLY A 1023 -26.93 45.75 -22.78
N ARG A 1024 -26.42 45.40 -23.97
CA ARG A 1024 -26.23 43.99 -24.39
C ARG A 1024 -25.11 43.24 -23.66
N ALA A 1025 -24.19 43.95 -23.00
CA ALA A 1025 -23.11 43.39 -22.19
C ALA A 1025 -23.46 43.31 -20.68
N GLY A 1026 -24.67 43.75 -20.30
CA GLY A 1026 -25.11 43.78 -18.91
C GLY A 1026 -25.70 42.47 -18.41
N VAL A 1027 -25.78 42.34 -17.09
CA VAL A 1027 -26.56 41.30 -16.40
C VAL A 1027 -28.03 41.33 -16.83
N PRO A 1028 -28.72 40.17 -16.92
CA PRO A 1028 -30.14 40.12 -17.30
C PRO A 1028 -31.02 40.99 -16.40
N GLN A 1029 -31.69 41.97 -17.00
CA GLN A 1029 -32.60 42.87 -16.27
C GLN A 1029 -33.95 42.21 -15.94
N ASN A 1030 -34.31 41.15 -16.67
CA ASN A 1030 -35.51 40.36 -16.38
C ASN A 1030 -35.30 39.58 -15.07
N GLN A 1031 -36.07 39.92 -14.04
CA GLN A 1031 -35.97 39.31 -12.71
C GLN A 1031 -36.34 37.83 -12.65
N ASN A 1032 -36.96 37.29 -13.72
CA ASN A 1032 -37.30 35.88 -13.82
C ASN A 1032 -36.16 35.01 -14.39
N VAL A 1033 -34.99 35.58 -14.67
CA VAL A 1033 -33.83 34.86 -15.21
C VAL A 1033 -32.81 34.65 -14.09
N ASN A 1034 -32.72 33.42 -13.60
CA ASN A 1034 -31.78 33.02 -12.56
C ASN A 1034 -30.41 32.68 -13.18
N PRO A 1035 -29.31 32.79 -12.40
CA PRO A 1035 -28.02 32.27 -12.84
C PRO A 1035 -28.07 30.75 -12.96
N THR A 1036 -27.31 30.21 -13.91
CA THR A 1036 -27.14 28.76 -14.11
C THR A 1036 -25.96 28.19 -13.31
N ALA A 1037 -25.00 29.02 -12.91
CA ALA A 1037 -23.89 28.61 -12.05
C ALA A 1037 -23.36 29.80 -11.22
N ILE A 1038 -22.86 29.49 -10.02
CA ILE A 1038 -22.10 30.42 -9.16
C ILE A 1038 -20.89 29.66 -8.63
N THR A 1039 -19.72 30.28 -8.70
CA THR A 1039 -18.49 29.78 -8.06
C THR A 1039 -17.85 30.90 -7.25
N VAL A 1040 -17.47 30.62 -6.00
CA VAL A 1040 -16.78 31.55 -5.10
C VAL A 1040 -15.45 30.90 -4.73
N ASP A 1041 -14.33 31.57 -5.04
CA ASP A 1041 -12.97 31.06 -4.88
C ASP A 1041 -12.77 29.65 -5.47
N GLY A 1042 -13.44 29.37 -6.59
CA GLY A 1042 -13.39 28.08 -7.29
C GLY A 1042 -14.35 27.01 -6.75
N VAL A 1043 -15.06 27.28 -5.65
CA VAL A 1043 -16.03 26.37 -5.05
C VAL A 1043 -17.45 26.68 -5.55
N PRO A 1044 -18.22 25.69 -6.03
CA PRO A 1044 -19.61 25.89 -6.42
C PRO A 1044 -20.47 26.38 -5.25
N ALA A 1045 -21.23 27.45 -5.46
CA ALA A 1045 -22.17 28.00 -4.49
C ALA A 1045 -23.62 27.81 -4.98
N VAL A 1046 -24.52 27.60 -4.03
CA VAL A 1046 -25.95 27.42 -4.29
C VAL A 1046 -26.63 28.78 -4.43
N TYR A 1047 -27.30 29.03 -5.55
CA TYR A 1047 -28.07 30.27 -5.74
C TYR A 1047 -29.32 30.28 -4.86
N ASN A 1048 -29.49 31.34 -4.07
CA ASN A 1048 -30.64 31.48 -3.18
C ASN A 1048 -31.68 32.44 -3.75
N SER A 1049 -31.28 33.68 -4.04
CA SER A 1049 -32.19 34.71 -4.53
C SER A 1049 -31.46 35.92 -5.11
N ARG A 1050 -32.18 36.72 -5.90
CA ARG A 1050 -31.76 38.07 -6.30
C ARG A 1050 -32.16 39.08 -5.22
N VAL A 1051 -31.32 40.07 -4.95
CA VAL A 1051 -31.58 41.11 -3.94
C VAL A 1051 -31.63 42.47 -4.63
N ASP A 1052 -32.77 43.17 -4.54
CA ASP A 1052 -32.90 44.54 -5.03
C ASP A 1052 -32.65 45.52 -3.88
N ASN A 1053 -31.74 46.49 -4.07
CA ASN A 1053 -31.60 47.61 -3.14
C ASN A 1053 -32.46 48.79 -3.62
N ASN A 1054 -33.26 49.38 -2.72
CA ASN A 1054 -34.11 50.54 -3.04
C ASN A 1054 -33.34 51.88 -3.04
N GLU A 1055 -32.01 51.85 -3.10
CA GLU A 1055 -31.18 53.05 -3.13
C GLU A 1055 -30.87 53.45 -4.57
N THR A 1056 -30.84 54.74 -4.84
CA THR A 1056 -30.68 55.39 -6.15
C THR A 1056 -29.41 55.04 -6.95
N ALA A 1057 -28.59 54.11 -6.45
CA ALA A 1057 -27.49 53.50 -7.19
C ALA A 1057 -27.95 52.14 -7.72
N GLN A 1058 -28.34 52.11 -9.00
CA GLN A 1058 -28.67 50.88 -9.74
C GLN A 1058 -27.52 49.87 -9.61
N ARG A 1059 -27.65 48.89 -8.71
CA ARG A 1059 -26.65 47.84 -8.41
C ARG A 1059 -27.30 46.47 -8.44
N PHE A 1060 -26.55 45.44 -8.85
CA PHE A 1060 -27.07 44.08 -9.02
C PHE A 1060 -26.42 43.14 -8.00
N TRP A 1061 -27.24 42.52 -7.14
CA TRP A 1061 -26.78 41.64 -6.07
C TRP A 1061 -27.36 40.23 -6.20
N VAL A 1062 -26.49 39.23 -6.00
CA VAL A 1062 -26.85 37.81 -5.95
C VAL A 1062 -26.58 37.27 -4.56
N LYS A 1063 -27.58 36.63 -3.96
CA LYS A 1063 -27.46 35.92 -2.69
C LYS A 1063 -27.25 34.44 -2.96
N CYS A 1064 -26.21 33.85 -2.38
CA CYS A 1064 -25.90 32.42 -2.50
C CYS A 1064 -25.45 31.83 -1.16
N SER A 1065 -25.60 30.52 -1.00
CA SER A 1065 -24.99 29.75 0.09
C SER A 1065 -23.75 29.01 -0.43
N ILE A 1066 -22.71 28.91 0.38
CA ILE A 1066 -21.51 28.14 0.09
C ILE A 1066 -21.02 27.47 1.37
N PRO A 1067 -20.47 26.23 1.34
CA PRO A 1067 -19.79 25.68 2.50
C PRO A 1067 -18.76 26.68 3.09
N GLN A 1068 -18.78 26.87 4.41
CA GLN A 1068 -18.00 27.89 5.11
C GLN A 1068 -16.50 27.81 4.79
N ASN A 1069 -15.96 28.84 4.14
CA ASN A 1069 -14.54 29.00 3.86
C ASN A 1069 -14.10 30.49 3.73
N PRO A 1070 -14.36 31.36 4.73
CA PRO A 1070 -13.94 32.76 4.70
C PRO A 1070 -12.42 32.92 4.93
N PRO A 1071 -11.76 33.99 4.44
CA PRO A 1071 -12.35 35.14 3.73
C PRO A 1071 -12.53 34.89 2.23
N TYR A 1072 -13.69 35.26 1.70
CA TYR A 1072 -13.99 35.13 0.28
C TYR A 1072 -13.36 36.26 -0.53
N SER A 1073 -12.60 35.90 -1.57
CA SER A 1073 -11.78 36.83 -2.33
C SER A 1073 -12.30 37.10 -3.74
N SER A 1074 -12.98 36.11 -4.34
CA SER A 1074 -13.45 36.17 -5.72
C SER A 1074 -14.73 35.37 -5.91
N ALA A 1075 -15.60 35.80 -6.81
CA ALA A 1075 -16.75 35.02 -7.23
C ALA A 1075 -17.09 35.28 -8.69
N THR A 1076 -17.64 34.27 -9.37
CA THR A 1076 -18.08 34.35 -10.76
C THR A 1076 -19.51 33.79 -10.87
N ILE A 1077 -20.36 34.51 -11.59
CA ILE A 1077 -21.78 34.19 -11.75
C ILE A 1077 -22.11 34.09 -13.24
N THR A 1078 -22.73 32.98 -13.63
CA THR A 1078 -23.06 32.68 -15.03
C THR A 1078 -24.56 32.72 -15.24
N PHE A 1079 -25.01 33.47 -16.25
CA PHE A 1079 -26.42 33.57 -16.65
C PHE A 1079 -26.65 32.93 -18.02
N PRO A 1080 -27.83 32.32 -18.24
CA PRO A 1080 -28.19 31.77 -19.54
C PRO A 1080 -28.49 32.89 -20.55
N ASP A 1081 -28.36 32.51 -21.82
CA ASP A 1081 -28.99 33.20 -22.95
C ASP A 1081 -28.45 34.62 -23.21
N ASN A 1082 -27.27 34.69 -23.85
CA ASN A 1082 -26.84 35.86 -24.58
C ASN A 1082 -27.75 36.04 -25.80
N PRO A 1083 -28.60 37.08 -25.85
CA PRO A 1083 -29.63 37.21 -26.89
C PRO A 1083 -29.07 37.44 -28.32
N ASN A 1084 -27.75 37.52 -28.51
CA ASN A 1084 -27.12 37.61 -29.82
C ASN A 1084 -26.45 36.31 -30.30
N THR A 1085 -26.04 35.43 -29.39
CA THR A 1085 -25.25 34.21 -29.74
C THR A 1085 -25.85 32.91 -29.23
N GLY A 1086 -26.73 32.98 -28.21
CA GLY A 1086 -27.29 31.80 -27.53
C GLY A 1086 -26.40 31.21 -26.44
N ASP A 1087 -25.19 31.76 -26.25
CA ASP A 1087 -24.22 31.27 -25.26
C ASP A 1087 -24.45 31.87 -23.86
N ALA A 1088 -23.80 31.31 -22.83
CA ALA A 1088 -23.84 31.83 -21.47
C ALA A 1088 -23.02 33.13 -21.30
N ARG A 1089 -23.41 34.00 -20.35
CA ARG A 1089 -22.67 35.21 -19.96
C ARG A 1089 -22.13 35.06 -18.55
N GLU A 1090 -20.83 35.33 -18.36
CA GLU A 1090 -20.15 35.22 -17.06
C GLU A 1090 -19.74 36.59 -16.53
N PHE A 1091 -19.90 36.80 -15.22
CA PHE A 1091 -19.59 38.05 -14.53
C PHE A 1091 -18.78 37.77 -13.27
N SER A 1092 -17.67 38.48 -13.09
CA SER A 1092 -16.88 38.45 -11.85
C SER A 1092 -17.45 39.44 -10.83
N ALA A 1093 -17.34 39.08 -9.56
CA ALA A 1093 -17.76 39.90 -8.44
C ALA A 1093 -16.89 41.16 -8.29
N ILE A 1094 -17.55 42.28 -8.00
CA ILE A 1094 -16.87 43.52 -7.55
C ILE A 1094 -16.68 43.48 -6.04
N GLN A 1095 -17.66 42.93 -5.33
CA GLN A 1095 -17.67 42.87 -3.87
C GLN A 1095 -18.37 41.59 -3.41
N ILE A 1096 -17.87 41.01 -2.31
CA ILE A 1096 -18.48 39.88 -1.61
C ILE A 1096 -18.68 40.31 -0.16
N ILE A 1097 -19.88 40.12 0.36
CA ILE A 1097 -20.23 40.40 1.76
C ILE A 1097 -20.76 39.10 2.37
N VAL A 1098 -20.10 38.64 3.43
CA VAL A 1098 -20.62 37.52 4.24
C VAL A 1098 -21.78 38.05 5.09
N ALA A 1099 -22.92 37.37 5.03
CA ALA A 1099 -24.02 37.67 5.93
C ALA A 1099 -23.58 37.41 7.37
N PRO A 1100 -23.86 38.32 8.31
CA PRO A 1100 -23.49 38.14 9.71
C PRO A 1100 -24.16 36.93 10.35
#